data_AF-A0A1F5B1Q1-F1
#
_entry.id   AF-A0A1F5B1Q1-F1
#
_cell.length_a   1.000
_cell.length_b   1.000
_cell.length_c   1.000
_cell.angle_alpha   90.00
_cell.angle_beta   90.00
_cell.angle_gamma   90.00
#
_symmetry.space_group_name_H-M   'P 1'
#
loop_
_entity.id
_entity.type
_entity.pdbx_description
1 polymer ?
#
loop_
_entity_poly.entity_id
_entity_poly.type
_entity_poly.pdbx_seq_one_letter_code
_entity_poly.pdbx_strand_id
1 'polypeptide(L)'
;MKTARPNIKLIVLGLFALLTILHLAPLSFHPASALNDTQDCLLNTWIMAWDQGQLFRHPLKLFSANVFFPNQDPLRFSEHLFPQALASLPVRALGGSPVLAYNFVFFLGVLLNGYVMFLLVRHLVRDDAAAIIGGVIFAFGSYQMQHLAHVQLSSSWLIPMAFLYLLRFFEDKRLKNSVLFSLFFTLQALACVYYGLFFIAVLALAVPLLLLIHRNKIDRPFLARLTLPAIPALGVLLVFSLPYFSLFKSYGFRRELEKGADLAAYLAAWPRNIVWGDFLSPLGASESFLFPGLLTILLAAAAFLQGPGRPVKLIPRAWKYFFAVSVSAGLAITAISVLFSGIDLSLGQLRISIHNSSKPAFITLFSLLAFCLVLFIRALKEDPDGKTPIIALLGLVLFWALFLSFGEEPAFLNRSPFAGSIPVGAVSPFAWFYDLVPGFKGIRVPDRFAVFVLFSLAALAGFGAAAVFSRMTGRGAKSVLASALIVFLNVEFLTIPQKQVLVPAPRDIPPVYAWLKAQPGDQAIMEVPPFPSISNESIFMYFSLFHGKKLVNGYSGFLPPATIYIRDYFRTFPSWGCYDILKKLGVRHLVVHAGAWDPHRAEIVKDMLDTQSRTDLRPVTTFRSGFDKLGSLSRYFREDWIYEVIPPAGEGNPRRQESKIPAGRWAAKASLSLGLLPQIKDNDLGTGWTTIRGRKTDDYLLIEFSQPERPTRVALQLGNKPYDFAQDLKVAVSEDGNIWEVARKCYSPGEFALDLVRSPRSPVQTIYLDPKPVRFIKIAQVGNNRSQPWSVAEIDIFGIE
;
A
#
# COMPACT_ATOMS: atom_id res chain seq x y z
N MET A 1 46.15 -19.28 29.31
CA MET A 1 45.45 -18.39 28.35
C MET A 1 43.99 -18.28 28.76
N LYS A 2 43.41 -17.08 28.92
CA LYS A 2 41.95 -16.92 29.08
C LYS A 2 41.31 -17.05 27.70
N THR A 3 40.62 -18.15 27.43
CA THR A 3 39.85 -18.32 26.20
C THR A 3 38.82 -17.20 26.09
N ALA A 4 38.91 -16.39 25.04
CA ALA A 4 37.98 -15.30 24.81
C ALA A 4 36.58 -15.89 24.60
N ARG A 5 35.67 -15.67 25.57
CA ARG A 5 34.29 -16.13 25.43
C ARG A 5 33.66 -15.45 24.21
N PRO A 6 33.06 -16.20 23.27
CA PRO A 6 32.44 -15.59 22.09
C PRO A 6 31.36 -14.59 22.54
N ASN A 7 31.34 -13.44 21.89
CA ASN A 7 30.37 -12.39 22.19
C ASN A 7 28.96 -12.90 21.86
N ILE A 8 28.14 -13.13 22.89
CA ILE A 8 26.79 -13.72 22.76
C ILE A 8 25.91 -12.98 21.73
N LYS A 9 26.13 -11.67 21.52
CA LYS A 9 25.42 -10.91 20.49
C LYS A 9 25.72 -11.41 19.07
N LEU A 10 26.97 -11.80 18.79
CA LEU A 10 27.38 -12.37 17.49
C LEU A 10 26.80 -13.78 17.29
N ILE A 11 26.72 -14.60 18.35
CA ILE A 11 26.09 -15.92 18.30
C ILE A 11 24.59 -15.77 17.97
N VAL A 12 23.89 -14.84 18.64
CA VAL A 12 22.47 -14.58 18.39
C VAL A 12 22.24 -13.96 17.00
N LEU A 13 23.15 -13.12 16.51
CA LEU A 13 23.12 -12.62 15.13
C LEU A 13 23.24 -13.78 14.12
N GLY A 14 24.16 -14.72 14.35
CA GLY A 14 24.30 -15.93 13.54
C GLY A 14 23.08 -16.86 13.60
N LEU A 15 22.45 -16.99 14.77
CA LEU A 15 21.18 -17.70 14.92
C LEU A 15 20.07 -17.07 14.08
N PHE A 16 19.87 -15.75 14.15
CA PHE A 16 18.85 -15.08 13.34
C PHE A 16 19.16 -15.13 11.84
N ALA A 17 20.44 -15.13 11.43
CA ALA A 17 20.83 -15.37 10.04
C ALA A 17 20.42 -16.77 9.57
N LEU A 18 20.69 -17.81 10.37
CA LEU A 18 20.27 -19.19 10.08
C LEU A 18 18.75 -19.33 10.03
N LEU A 19 18.02 -18.80 11.01
CA LEU A 19 16.55 -18.85 11.03
C LEU A 19 15.94 -18.10 9.84
N THR A 20 16.52 -16.97 9.43
CA THR A 20 16.09 -16.24 8.22
C THR A 20 16.26 -17.09 6.97
N ILE A 21 17.38 -17.80 6.82
CA ILE A 21 17.60 -18.73 5.68
C ILE A 21 16.56 -19.86 5.67
N LEU A 22 16.21 -20.40 6.84
CA LEU A 22 15.25 -21.50 6.97
C LEU A 22 13.81 -21.07 6.71
N HIS A 23 13.32 -20.00 7.36
CA HIS A 23 11.96 -19.50 7.15
C HIS A 23 11.72 -18.93 5.75
N LEU A 24 12.78 -18.43 5.10
CA LEU A 24 12.73 -17.97 3.71
C LEU A 24 13.05 -19.08 2.70
N ALA A 25 13.16 -20.35 3.10
CA ALA A 25 13.42 -21.44 2.17
C ALA A 25 12.21 -21.68 1.23
N PRO A 26 12.43 -21.94 -0.08
CA PRO A 26 13.74 -22.06 -0.75
C PRO A 26 14.29 -20.73 -1.31
N LEU A 27 13.60 -19.59 -1.19
CA LEU A 27 14.01 -18.29 -1.76
C LEU A 27 15.43 -17.87 -1.34
N SER A 28 15.81 -18.17 -0.11
CA SER A 28 17.16 -17.99 0.43
C SER A 28 18.27 -18.68 -0.38
N PHE A 29 17.96 -19.71 -1.17
CA PHE A 29 18.91 -20.42 -2.04
C PHE A 29 19.00 -19.86 -3.47
N HIS A 30 18.09 -18.97 -3.87
CA HIS A 30 18.08 -18.34 -5.20
C HIS A 30 18.05 -16.80 -5.17
N PRO A 31 18.86 -16.12 -4.32
CA PRO A 31 18.72 -14.69 -4.05
C PRO A 31 19.05 -13.77 -5.23
N ALA A 32 19.75 -14.26 -6.26
CA ALA A 32 20.10 -13.46 -7.43
C ALA A 32 19.11 -13.60 -8.61
N SER A 33 18.17 -14.55 -8.54
CA SER A 33 17.36 -15.00 -9.67
C SER A 33 15.89 -15.31 -9.36
N ALA A 34 15.45 -15.17 -8.11
CA ALA A 34 14.07 -15.40 -7.70
C ALA A 34 13.52 -14.27 -6.81
N LEU A 35 12.21 -14.05 -6.85
CA LEU A 35 11.44 -13.14 -5.98
C LEU A 35 10.17 -13.85 -5.49
N ASN A 36 9.50 -13.32 -4.46
CA ASN A 36 8.21 -13.87 -3.98
C ASN A 36 7.09 -13.71 -5.03
N ASP A 37 7.13 -12.66 -5.86
CA ASP A 37 6.19 -12.41 -6.95
C ASP A 37 6.81 -11.59 -8.09
N THR A 38 5.98 -11.30 -9.10
CA THR A 38 6.28 -10.46 -10.25
C THR A 38 5.40 -9.21 -10.26
N GLN A 39 5.08 -8.66 -9.09
CA GLN A 39 4.23 -7.49 -8.90
C GLN A 39 4.94 -6.51 -7.96
N ASP A 40 4.67 -6.57 -6.66
CA ASP A 40 5.28 -5.72 -5.65
C ASP A 40 6.80 -5.93 -5.56
N CYS A 41 7.29 -7.16 -5.65
CA CYS A 41 8.73 -7.44 -5.61
C CYS A 41 9.48 -6.80 -6.80
N LEU A 42 8.91 -6.84 -8.01
CA LEU A 42 9.51 -6.23 -9.20
C LEU A 42 9.40 -4.70 -9.19
N LEU A 43 8.25 -4.16 -8.79
CA LEU A 43 8.06 -2.72 -8.57
C LEU A 43 9.12 -2.18 -7.61
N ASN A 44 9.24 -2.79 -6.43
CA ASN A 44 10.20 -2.38 -5.40
C ASN A 44 11.66 -2.57 -5.84
N THR A 45 11.96 -3.64 -6.61
CA THR A 45 13.28 -3.84 -7.24
C THR A 45 13.61 -2.72 -8.23
N TRP A 46 12.65 -2.30 -9.06
CA TRP A 46 12.82 -1.19 -10.00
C TRP A 46 13.01 0.14 -9.26
N ILE A 47 12.20 0.44 -8.24
CA ILE A 47 12.33 1.66 -7.43
C ILE A 47 13.73 1.75 -6.81
N MET A 48 14.18 0.69 -6.12
CA MET A 48 15.51 0.68 -5.50
C MET A 48 16.64 0.86 -6.52
N ALA A 49 16.54 0.22 -7.69
CA ALA A 49 17.55 0.35 -8.74
C ALA A 49 17.52 1.72 -9.45
N TRP A 50 16.34 2.35 -9.55
CA TRP A 50 16.16 3.70 -10.05
C TRP A 50 16.82 4.72 -9.11
N ASP A 51 16.50 4.66 -7.81
CA ASP A 51 17.03 5.55 -6.78
C ASP A 51 18.57 5.49 -6.71
N GLN A 52 19.15 4.28 -6.75
CA GLN A 52 20.60 4.08 -6.83
C GLN A 52 21.20 4.75 -8.08
N GLY A 53 20.52 4.69 -9.23
CA GLY A 53 20.94 5.32 -10.46
C GLY A 53 20.85 6.85 -10.41
N GLN A 54 19.78 7.40 -9.82
CA GLN A 54 19.58 8.84 -9.72
C GLN A 54 20.47 9.50 -8.67
N LEU A 55 20.77 8.83 -7.56
CA LEU A 55 21.64 9.34 -6.50
C LEU A 55 22.99 9.87 -7.03
N PHE A 56 23.58 9.18 -8.01
CA PHE A 56 24.87 9.56 -8.61
C PHE A 56 24.75 10.37 -9.92
N ARG A 57 23.57 10.41 -10.56
CA ARG A 57 23.36 11.12 -11.83
C ARG A 57 22.71 12.48 -11.62
N HIS A 58 21.52 12.51 -11.02
CA HIS A 58 20.72 13.70 -10.80
C HIS A 58 19.95 13.59 -9.46
N PRO A 59 20.61 13.72 -8.29
CA PRO A 59 19.98 13.48 -6.99
C PRO A 59 18.77 14.39 -6.69
N LEU A 60 18.71 15.60 -7.27
CA LEU A 60 17.55 16.51 -7.18
C LEU A 60 16.36 16.09 -8.05
N LYS A 61 16.53 15.10 -8.93
CA LYS A 61 15.50 14.52 -9.82
C LYS A 61 15.14 13.08 -9.44
N LEU A 62 15.30 12.71 -8.16
CA LEU A 62 14.98 11.38 -7.63
C LEU A 62 13.61 10.88 -8.12
N PHE A 63 12.59 11.75 -8.02
CA PHE A 63 11.22 11.39 -8.38
C PHE A 63 10.93 11.27 -9.88
N SER A 64 11.81 11.79 -10.75
CA SER A 64 11.61 11.93 -12.20
C SER A 64 11.84 10.62 -12.96
N ALA A 65 11.13 9.55 -12.56
CA ALA A 65 11.31 8.20 -13.08
C ALA A 65 10.82 7.97 -14.51
N ASN A 66 11.27 6.88 -15.13
CA ASN A 66 11.10 6.61 -16.56
C ASN A 66 9.81 5.86 -16.94
N VAL A 67 8.71 6.04 -16.20
CA VAL A 67 7.44 5.30 -16.37
C VAL A 67 6.25 6.26 -16.42
N PHE A 68 5.08 5.79 -16.85
CA PHE A 68 3.87 6.62 -17.00
C PHE A 68 4.04 7.87 -17.89
N PHE A 69 5.00 7.86 -18.82
CA PHE A 69 5.25 8.99 -19.72
C PHE A 69 3.95 9.40 -20.44
N PRO A 70 3.58 10.70 -20.45
CA PRO A 70 4.40 11.88 -20.18
C PRO A 70 4.23 12.50 -18.78
N ASN A 71 3.74 11.75 -17.78
CA ASN A 71 3.63 12.26 -16.41
C ASN A 71 4.98 12.72 -15.86
N GLN A 72 4.96 13.85 -15.15
CA GLN A 72 6.13 14.38 -14.45
C GLN A 72 6.25 13.75 -13.07
N ASP A 73 7.49 13.46 -12.66
CA ASP A 73 7.84 12.88 -11.35
C ASP A 73 7.04 11.63 -10.93
N PRO A 74 6.96 10.60 -11.80
CA PRO A 74 6.08 9.44 -11.61
C PRO A 74 6.44 8.55 -10.41
N LEU A 75 7.60 8.72 -9.76
CA LEU A 75 7.88 8.00 -8.52
C LEU A 75 6.98 8.44 -7.36
N ARG A 76 6.39 9.66 -7.43
CA ARG A 76 5.46 10.18 -6.40
C ARG A 76 4.21 9.31 -6.20
N PHE A 77 3.87 8.47 -7.17
CA PHE A 77 2.74 7.55 -7.07
C PHE A 77 3.05 6.28 -6.24
N SER A 78 4.32 6.03 -5.89
CA SER A 78 4.80 4.93 -5.05
C SER A 78 5.52 5.43 -3.79
N GLU A 79 5.73 4.54 -2.80
CA GLU A 79 6.75 4.78 -1.76
C GLU A 79 8.15 4.77 -2.40
N HIS A 80 9.01 5.71 -2.03
CA HIS A 80 10.30 5.93 -2.71
C HIS A 80 11.42 4.94 -2.32
N LEU A 81 11.31 4.23 -1.19
CA LEU A 81 12.28 3.20 -0.72
C LEU A 81 13.74 3.66 -0.61
N PHE A 82 13.99 4.96 -0.46
CA PHE A 82 15.34 5.53 -0.47
C PHE A 82 16.29 4.92 0.61
N PRO A 83 15.86 4.67 1.86
CA PRO A 83 16.71 3.97 2.83
C PRO A 83 17.12 2.55 2.39
N GLN A 84 16.22 1.82 1.73
CA GLN A 84 16.49 0.49 1.18
C GLN A 84 17.44 0.56 -0.02
N ALA A 85 17.24 1.55 -0.91
CA ALA A 85 18.13 1.81 -2.04
C ALA A 85 19.58 2.10 -1.57
N LEU A 86 19.73 2.91 -0.50
CA LEU A 86 21.02 3.15 0.16
C LEU A 86 21.60 1.89 0.81
N ALA A 87 20.80 1.13 1.56
CA ALA A 87 21.26 -0.09 2.25
C ALA A 87 21.78 -1.18 1.29
N SER A 88 21.31 -1.18 0.04
CA SER A 88 21.74 -2.10 -1.01
C SER A 88 22.92 -1.62 -1.88
N LEU A 89 23.40 -0.38 -1.69
CA LEU A 89 24.54 0.15 -2.46
C LEU A 89 25.79 -0.75 -2.46
N PRO A 90 26.22 -1.39 -1.34
CA PRO A 90 27.39 -2.27 -1.35
C PRO A 90 27.25 -3.45 -2.32
N VAL A 91 26.05 -4.04 -2.43
CA VAL A 91 25.78 -5.14 -3.36
C VAL A 91 25.93 -4.69 -4.81
N ARG A 92 25.48 -3.47 -5.12
CA ARG A 92 25.52 -2.90 -6.47
C ARG A 92 26.91 -2.43 -6.86
N ALA A 93 27.67 -1.87 -5.92
CA ALA A 93 29.07 -1.51 -6.09
C ALA A 93 29.95 -2.75 -6.38
N LEU A 94 29.60 -3.91 -5.81
CA LEU A 94 30.23 -5.21 -6.10
C LEU A 94 29.68 -5.91 -7.36
N GLY A 95 28.91 -5.22 -8.21
CA GLY A 95 28.38 -5.76 -9.47
C GLY A 95 27.13 -6.65 -9.35
N GLY A 96 26.51 -6.74 -8.17
CA GLY A 96 25.31 -7.53 -7.94
C GLY A 96 24.09 -7.04 -8.74
N SER A 97 23.21 -7.97 -9.13
CA SER A 97 21.98 -7.66 -9.89
C SER A 97 20.97 -6.84 -9.06
N PRO A 98 20.01 -6.14 -9.69
CA PRO A 98 18.92 -5.48 -8.96
C PRO A 98 18.15 -6.43 -8.04
N VAL A 99 17.90 -7.66 -8.51
CA VAL A 99 17.22 -8.73 -7.74
C VAL A 99 18.04 -9.12 -6.51
N LEU A 100 19.36 -9.28 -6.64
CA LEU A 100 20.24 -9.57 -5.50
C LEU A 100 20.27 -8.42 -4.48
N ALA A 101 20.25 -7.18 -4.96
CA ALA A 101 20.19 -5.99 -4.11
C ALA A 101 18.86 -5.88 -3.33
N TYR A 102 17.73 -6.17 -3.97
CA TYR A 102 16.42 -6.27 -3.32
C TYR A 102 16.42 -7.37 -2.24
N ASN A 103 16.77 -8.60 -2.63
CA ASN A 103 16.76 -9.75 -1.71
C ASN A 103 17.75 -9.58 -0.55
N PHE A 104 18.90 -8.94 -0.76
CA PHE A 104 19.84 -8.62 0.31
C PHE A 104 19.19 -7.73 1.38
N VAL A 105 18.51 -6.64 0.99
CA VAL A 105 17.85 -5.73 1.95
C VAL A 105 16.66 -6.40 2.61
N PHE A 106 15.89 -7.19 1.87
CA PHE A 106 14.78 -7.96 2.40
C PHE A 106 15.23 -8.98 3.46
N PHE A 107 16.25 -9.80 3.17
CA PHE A 107 16.79 -10.78 4.11
C PHE A 107 17.44 -10.08 5.32
N LEU A 108 18.14 -8.96 5.09
CA LEU A 108 18.68 -8.12 6.16
C LEU A 108 17.57 -7.56 7.06
N GLY A 109 16.44 -7.14 6.49
CA GLY A 109 15.25 -6.69 7.22
C GLY A 109 14.70 -7.77 8.14
N VAL A 110 14.42 -8.97 7.62
CA VAL A 110 13.93 -10.12 8.40
C VAL A 110 14.90 -10.51 9.52
N LEU A 111 16.19 -10.59 9.22
CA LEU A 111 17.25 -10.86 10.21
C LEU A 111 17.28 -9.79 11.31
N LEU A 112 17.26 -8.51 10.93
CA LEU A 112 17.32 -7.39 11.87
C LEU A 112 16.04 -7.27 12.70
N ASN A 113 14.87 -7.65 12.19
CA ASN A 113 13.63 -7.69 12.99
C ASN A 113 13.87 -8.52 14.25
N GLY A 114 14.40 -9.75 14.09
CA GLY A 114 14.69 -10.63 15.22
C GLY A 114 15.84 -10.15 16.09
N TYR A 115 16.97 -9.78 15.48
CA TYR A 115 18.16 -9.39 16.22
C TYR A 115 17.98 -8.07 17.01
N VAL A 116 17.35 -7.06 16.42
CA VAL A 116 17.11 -5.77 17.10
C VAL A 116 16.05 -5.91 18.18
N MET A 117 15.00 -6.71 17.94
CA MET A 117 14.03 -6.99 19.00
C MET A 117 14.66 -7.77 20.17
N PHE A 118 15.57 -8.71 19.89
CA PHE A 118 16.42 -9.31 20.92
C PHE A 118 17.22 -8.25 21.70
N LEU A 119 17.80 -7.23 21.05
CA LEU A 119 18.52 -6.16 21.76
C LEU A 119 17.59 -5.34 22.68
N LEU A 120 16.37 -5.04 22.25
CA LEU A 120 15.37 -4.34 23.05
C LEU A 120 14.91 -5.18 24.25
N VAL A 121 14.49 -6.42 24.02
CA VAL A 121 14.03 -7.32 25.09
C VAL A 121 15.17 -7.65 26.05
N ARG A 122 16.41 -7.83 25.58
CA ARG A 122 17.59 -8.00 26.44
C ARG A 122 17.83 -6.78 27.32
N HIS A 123 17.65 -5.58 26.80
CA HIS A 123 17.78 -4.33 27.57
C HIS A 123 16.73 -4.25 28.69
N LEU A 124 15.47 -4.53 28.37
CA LEU A 124 14.33 -4.53 29.30
C LEU A 124 14.41 -5.63 30.37
N VAL A 125 14.75 -6.86 29.96
CA VAL A 125 14.55 -8.05 30.77
C VAL A 125 15.84 -8.49 31.46
N ARG A 126 17.00 -8.34 30.79
CA ARG A 126 18.34 -8.86 31.17
C ARG A 126 18.46 -10.38 31.20
N ASP A 127 17.68 -11.08 30.36
CA ASP A 127 17.79 -12.52 30.13
C ASP A 127 17.92 -12.82 28.63
N ASP A 128 18.94 -13.59 28.26
CA ASP A 128 19.32 -13.79 26.87
C ASP A 128 18.39 -14.76 26.12
N ALA A 129 17.90 -15.80 26.82
CA ALA A 129 16.96 -16.76 26.24
C ALA A 129 15.58 -16.13 26.02
N ALA A 130 15.11 -15.38 27.02
CA ALA A 130 13.85 -14.65 26.92
C ALA A 130 13.91 -13.54 25.84
N ALA A 131 15.08 -12.94 25.63
CA ALA A 131 15.29 -11.99 24.54
C ALA A 131 15.29 -12.66 23.15
N ILE A 132 15.84 -13.87 23.01
CA ILE A 132 15.76 -14.63 21.74
C ILE A 132 14.31 -14.97 21.42
N ILE A 133 13.52 -15.39 22.41
CA ILE A 133 12.08 -15.64 22.28
C ILE A 133 11.33 -14.43 21.71
N GLY A 134 11.54 -13.23 22.30
CA GLY A 134 10.93 -11.99 21.79
C GLY A 134 11.39 -11.65 20.36
N GLY A 135 12.66 -11.91 20.03
CA GLY A 135 13.16 -11.76 18.66
C GLY A 135 12.54 -12.71 17.65
N VAL A 136 12.38 -13.99 17.99
CA VAL A 136 11.73 -14.99 17.12
C VAL A 136 10.29 -14.60 16.82
N ILE A 137 9.52 -14.19 17.84
CA ILE A 137 8.13 -13.75 17.69
C ILE A 137 8.03 -12.54 16.74
N PHE A 138 8.88 -11.52 16.93
CA PHE A 138 8.80 -10.30 16.10
C PHE A 138 9.35 -10.47 14.68
N ALA A 139 10.25 -11.43 14.44
CA ALA A 139 10.78 -11.73 13.11
C ALA A 139 9.87 -12.63 12.28
N PHE A 140 9.28 -13.66 12.91
CA PHE A 140 8.61 -14.76 12.22
C PHE A 140 7.11 -14.87 12.50
N GLY A 141 6.54 -14.04 13.39
CA GLY A 141 5.10 -14.01 13.63
C GLY A 141 4.27 -13.82 12.35
N SER A 142 3.05 -14.38 12.30
CA SER A 142 2.26 -14.50 11.06
C SER A 142 2.12 -13.20 10.27
N TYR A 143 1.98 -12.06 10.98
CA TYR A 143 1.95 -10.73 10.37
C TYR A 143 3.15 -10.43 9.47
N GLN A 144 4.37 -10.82 9.86
CA GLN A 144 5.57 -10.66 9.03
C GLN A 144 5.55 -11.63 7.84
N MET A 145 5.19 -12.89 8.10
CA MET A 145 5.26 -13.96 7.10
C MET A 145 4.22 -13.83 5.99
N GLN A 146 3.05 -13.22 6.24
CA GLN A 146 2.11 -12.90 5.17
C GLN A 146 2.58 -11.74 4.26
N HIS A 147 3.47 -10.86 4.76
CA HIS A 147 3.88 -9.62 4.09
C HIS A 147 5.22 -9.71 3.34
N LEU A 148 5.73 -10.91 3.08
CA LEU A 148 7.07 -11.15 2.50
C LEU A 148 7.31 -10.53 1.11
N ALA A 149 6.26 -10.12 0.38
CA ALA A 149 6.37 -9.35 -0.86
C ALA A 149 6.78 -7.87 -0.66
N HIS A 150 6.62 -7.34 0.56
CA HIS A 150 6.76 -5.92 0.87
C HIS A 150 8.06 -5.64 1.62
N VAL A 151 9.15 -5.32 0.89
CA VAL A 151 10.45 -4.97 1.50
C VAL A 151 10.36 -3.78 2.47
N GLN A 152 9.42 -2.87 2.25
CA GLN A 152 9.17 -1.73 3.14
C GLN A 152 8.60 -2.17 4.51
N LEU A 153 7.64 -3.10 4.55
CA LEU A 153 7.17 -3.72 5.80
C LEU A 153 8.26 -4.56 6.48
N SER A 154 9.15 -5.20 5.72
CA SER A 154 10.26 -5.99 6.29
C SER A 154 11.27 -5.15 7.08
N SER A 155 11.28 -3.82 6.89
CA SER A 155 12.16 -2.86 7.59
C SER A 155 11.70 -2.52 9.02
N SER A 156 10.74 -3.27 9.58
CA SER A 156 10.13 -3.01 10.89
C SER A 156 11.09 -2.94 12.08
N TRP A 157 12.33 -3.45 11.95
CA TRP A 157 13.38 -3.42 12.97
C TRP A 157 13.78 -2.01 13.40
N LEU A 158 13.49 -1.00 12.60
CA LEU A 158 13.69 0.40 12.96
C LEU A 158 12.77 0.82 14.13
N ILE A 159 11.59 0.18 14.30
CA ILE A 159 10.68 0.39 15.44
C ILE A 159 11.33 -0.01 16.77
N PRO A 160 11.76 -1.28 17.01
CA PRO A 160 12.42 -1.65 18.26
C PRO A 160 13.77 -0.95 18.45
N MET A 161 14.47 -0.55 17.39
CA MET A 161 15.70 0.26 17.52
C MET A 161 15.38 1.65 18.07
N ALA A 162 14.39 2.34 17.49
CA ALA A 162 13.94 3.64 17.96
C ALA A 162 13.43 3.56 19.42
N PHE A 163 12.56 2.59 19.74
CA PHE A 163 12.09 2.37 21.11
C PHE A 163 13.22 2.09 22.12
N LEU A 164 14.23 1.30 21.74
CA LEU A 164 15.41 1.05 22.58
C LEU A 164 16.15 2.35 22.93
N TYR A 165 16.34 3.24 21.96
CA TYR A 165 17.00 4.53 22.20
C TYR A 165 16.11 5.54 22.92
N LEU A 166 14.80 5.51 22.70
CA LEU A 166 13.84 6.30 23.47
C LEU A 166 13.90 5.93 24.96
N LEU A 167 13.81 4.63 25.28
CA LEU A 167 13.91 4.13 26.66
C LEU A 167 15.25 4.51 27.31
N ARG A 168 16.37 4.32 26.59
CA ARG A 168 17.70 4.73 27.08
C ARG A 168 17.82 6.23 27.34
N PHE A 169 17.18 7.07 26.53
CA PHE A 169 17.13 8.50 26.79
C PHE A 169 16.40 8.83 28.10
N PHE A 170 15.28 8.16 28.39
CA PHE A 170 14.57 8.29 29.66
C PHE A 170 15.38 7.75 30.87
N GLU A 171 16.26 6.76 30.65
CA GLU A 171 17.17 6.22 31.67
C GLU A 171 18.37 7.13 31.97
N ASP A 172 19.09 7.61 30.94
CA ASP A 172 20.41 8.26 31.09
C ASP A 172 20.47 9.76 30.72
N LYS A 173 19.38 10.32 30.21
CA LYS A 173 19.24 11.72 29.73
C LYS A 173 20.27 12.19 28.69
N ARG A 174 20.96 11.27 27.99
CA ARG A 174 22.02 11.62 27.02
C ARG A 174 21.43 12.02 25.67
N LEU A 175 21.82 13.20 25.17
CA LEU A 175 21.40 13.71 23.86
C LEU A 175 21.61 12.69 22.72
N LYS A 176 22.72 11.92 22.78
CA LYS A 176 23.01 10.82 21.84
C LYS A 176 21.84 9.84 21.66
N ASN A 177 21.13 9.50 22.73
CA ASN A 177 20.01 8.55 22.67
C ASN A 177 18.77 9.19 22.03
N SER A 178 18.48 10.47 22.29
CA SER A 178 17.41 11.18 21.56
C SER A 178 17.75 11.35 20.08
N VAL A 179 19.00 11.71 19.74
CA VAL A 179 19.48 11.77 18.34
C VAL A 179 19.31 10.43 17.62
N LEU A 180 19.68 9.31 18.27
CA LEU A 180 19.52 7.98 17.68
C LEU A 180 18.03 7.58 17.58
N PHE A 181 17.20 7.90 18.57
CA PHE A 181 15.73 7.74 18.46
C PHE A 181 15.17 8.49 17.26
N SER A 182 15.48 9.79 17.12
CA SER A 182 15.03 10.61 15.98
C SER A 182 15.53 10.07 14.64
N LEU A 183 16.78 9.62 14.57
CA LEU A 183 17.34 8.99 13.37
C LEU A 183 16.57 7.72 12.98
N PHE A 184 16.36 6.77 13.91
CA PHE A 184 15.67 5.53 13.61
C PHE A 184 14.17 5.73 13.33
N PHE A 185 13.54 6.73 13.96
CA PHE A 185 12.18 7.16 13.63
C PHE A 185 12.09 7.74 12.21
N THR A 186 12.98 8.67 11.83
CA THR A 186 13.03 9.21 10.46
C THR A 186 13.31 8.13 9.43
N LEU A 187 14.27 7.24 9.70
CA LEU A 187 14.55 6.11 8.82
C LEU A 187 13.33 5.18 8.69
N GLN A 188 12.57 4.92 9.76
CA GLN A 188 11.35 4.12 9.66
C GLN A 188 10.29 4.78 8.78
N ALA A 189 10.06 6.07 8.94
CA ALA A 189 9.07 6.81 8.17
C ALA A 189 9.46 6.97 6.68
N LEU A 190 10.76 7.07 6.36
CA LEU A 190 11.26 7.05 4.98
C LEU A 190 11.32 5.65 4.37
N ALA A 191 11.46 4.60 5.20
CA ALA A 191 11.48 3.22 4.73
C ALA A 191 10.07 2.66 4.48
N CYS A 192 9.08 3.10 5.25
CA CYS A 192 7.68 2.75 5.09
C CYS A 192 6.80 3.87 5.66
N VAL A 193 6.02 4.54 4.79
CA VAL A 193 5.19 5.69 5.16
C VAL A 193 4.08 5.28 6.12
N TYR A 194 3.51 4.08 5.90
CA TYR A 194 2.54 3.46 6.83
C TYR A 194 3.11 3.38 8.24
N TYR A 195 4.27 2.74 8.43
CA TYR A 195 4.87 2.60 9.75
C TYR A 195 5.31 3.95 10.33
N GLY A 196 5.74 4.92 9.52
CA GLY A 196 5.99 6.29 9.99
C GLY A 196 4.77 6.93 10.66
N LEU A 197 3.63 6.93 9.96
CA LEU A 197 2.37 7.48 10.46
C LEU A 197 1.85 6.70 11.68
N PHE A 198 1.89 5.36 11.63
CA PHE A 198 1.48 4.51 12.74
C PHE A 198 2.36 4.70 13.97
N PHE A 199 3.67 4.91 13.80
CA PHE A 199 4.58 5.17 14.91
C PHE A 199 4.29 6.53 15.56
N ILE A 200 3.86 7.55 14.81
CA ILE A 200 3.35 8.81 15.39
C ILE A 200 2.15 8.54 16.30
N ALA A 201 1.15 7.77 15.84
CA ALA A 201 -0.03 7.44 16.64
C ALA A 201 0.31 6.63 17.91
N VAL A 202 1.30 5.75 17.84
CA VAL A 202 1.80 5.00 19.00
C VAL A 202 2.61 5.88 19.97
N LEU A 203 3.46 6.77 19.45
CA LEU A 203 4.25 7.71 20.26
C LEU A 203 3.38 8.75 20.97
N ALA A 204 2.25 9.14 20.36
CA ALA A 204 1.25 10.02 20.95
C ALA A 204 0.68 9.47 22.27
N LEU A 205 0.64 8.13 22.44
CA LEU A 205 0.36 7.50 23.73
C LEU A 205 1.63 7.21 24.55
N ALA A 206 2.65 6.61 23.92
CA ALA A 206 3.80 6.08 24.63
C ALA A 206 4.69 7.16 25.28
N VAL A 207 4.89 8.31 24.62
CA VAL A 207 5.77 9.39 25.15
C VAL A 207 5.15 10.06 26.39
N PRO A 208 3.87 10.47 26.41
CA PRO A 208 3.23 10.96 27.64
C PRO A 208 3.29 9.97 28.81
N LEU A 209 3.05 8.67 28.56
CA LEU A 209 3.15 7.66 29.61
C LEU A 209 4.59 7.48 30.12
N LEU A 210 5.61 7.53 29.24
CA LEU A 210 7.01 7.53 29.65
C LEU A 210 7.40 8.77 30.46
N LEU A 211 6.85 9.95 30.13
CA LEU A 211 7.00 11.17 30.93
C LEU A 211 6.35 11.01 32.32
N LEU A 212 5.20 10.35 32.44
CA LEU A 212 4.57 10.07 33.75
C LEU A 212 5.36 9.09 34.62
N ILE A 213 6.00 8.07 34.00
CA ILE A 213 6.94 7.17 34.68
C ILE A 213 8.14 7.97 35.21
N HIS A 214 8.74 8.80 34.35
CA HIS A 214 9.97 9.52 34.65
C HIS A 214 9.73 10.94 35.18
N ARG A 215 8.54 11.25 35.71
CA ARG A 215 8.10 12.62 36.06
C ARG A 215 9.07 13.37 36.98
N ASN A 216 9.67 12.67 37.94
CA ASN A 216 10.65 13.22 38.89
C ASN A 216 12.01 13.55 38.24
N LYS A 217 12.23 13.16 36.99
CA LYS A 217 13.47 13.32 36.21
C LYS A 217 13.33 14.38 35.11
N ILE A 218 12.16 15.02 34.96
CA ILE A 218 11.90 16.03 33.92
C ILE A 218 12.38 17.41 34.38
N ASP A 219 13.24 18.03 33.57
CA ASP A 219 13.73 19.39 33.73
C ASP A 219 13.76 20.10 32.34
N ARG A 220 14.00 21.42 32.29
CA ARG A 220 14.07 22.15 31.01
C ARG A 220 15.15 21.58 30.07
N PRO A 221 16.38 21.27 30.52
CA PRO A 221 17.39 20.58 29.70
C PRO A 221 16.96 19.22 29.15
N PHE A 222 16.23 18.42 29.92
CA PHE A 222 15.68 17.13 29.50
C PHE A 222 14.68 17.31 28.36
N LEU A 223 13.73 18.22 28.49
CA LEU A 223 12.76 18.52 27.43
C LEU A 223 13.47 19.03 26.16
N ALA A 224 14.42 19.94 26.29
CA ALA A 224 15.22 20.42 25.16
C ALA A 224 16.00 19.29 24.47
N ARG A 225 16.62 18.37 25.23
CA ARG A 225 17.33 17.21 24.66
C ARG A 225 16.38 16.20 24.00
N LEU A 226 15.12 16.14 24.42
CA LEU A 226 14.10 15.30 23.80
C LEU A 226 13.62 15.88 22.46
N THR A 227 13.42 17.20 22.39
CA THR A 227 12.78 17.86 21.24
C THR A 227 13.74 18.40 20.19
N LEU A 228 14.94 18.88 20.55
CA LEU A 228 15.87 19.48 19.59
C LEU A 228 16.25 18.53 18.42
N PRO A 229 16.52 17.22 18.64
CA PRO A 229 16.79 16.30 17.54
C PRO A 229 15.59 16.01 16.62
N ALA A 230 14.36 16.31 17.07
CA ALA A 230 13.17 16.18 16.24
C ALA A 230 13.07 17.26 15.14
N ILE A 231 13.77 18.40 15.28
CA ILE A 231 13.77 19.50 14.31
C ILE A 231 14.41 19.08 12.96
N PRO A 232 15.68 18.59 12.91
CA PRO A 232 16.26 18.11 11.65
C PRO A 232 15.54 16.86 11.12
N ALA A 233 15.04 16.00 12.00
CA ALA A 233 14.22 14.85 11.63
C ALA A 233 12.95 15.27 10.87
N LEU A 234 12.22 16.27 11.38
CA LEU A 234 11.06 16.86 10.71
C LEU A 234 11.47 17.53 9.39
N GLY A 235 12.60 18.25 9.35
CA GLY A 235 13.11 18.85 8.11
C GLY A 235 13.34 17.83 7.00
N VAL A 236 13.97 16.69 7.30
CA VAL A 236 14.16 15.58 6.35
C VAL A 236 12.82 14.99 5.92
N LEU A 237 11.91 14.72 6.86
CA LEU A 237 10.60 14.17 6.52
C LEU A 237 9.76 15.12 5.65
N LEU A 238 9.84 16.43 5.88
CA LEU A 238 9.17 17.43 5.04
C LEU A 238 9.73 17.46 3.62
N VAL A 239 11.05 17.40 3.44
CA VAL A 239 11.68 17.35 2.10
C VAL A 239 11.15 16.16 1.28
N PHE A 240 11.04 14.97 1.89
CA PHE A 240 10.51 13.79 1.21
C PHE A 240 8.97 13.80 1.09
N SER A 241 8.23 14.44 2.00
CA SER A 241 6.75 14.46 2.00
C SER A 241 6.12 15.53 1.11
N LEU A 242 6.78 16.68 0.89
CA LEU A 242 6.29 17.77 0.06
C LEU A 242 5.90 17.34 -1.38
N PRO A 243 6.68 16.50 -2.09
CA PRO A 243 6.30 15.89 -3.36
C PRO A 243 4.94 15.17 -3.32
N TYR A 244 4.67 14.42 -2.26
CA TYR A 244 3.41 13.70 -2.08
C TYR A 244 2.26 14.66 -1.78
N PHE A 245 2.43 15.65 -0.89
CA PHE A 245 1.38 16.65 -0.65
C PHE A 245 1.00 17.43 -1.92
N SER A 246 1.98 17.72 -2.79
CA SER A 246 1.73 18.28 -4.11
C SER A 246 0.89 17.33 -4.98
N LEU A 247 1.21 16.03 -5.00
CA LEU A 247 0.42 15.02 -5.72
C LEU A 247 -1.01 14.90 -5.19
N PHE A 248 -1.19 14.70 -3.88
CA PHE A 248 -2.51 14.60 -3.23
C PHE A 248 -3.36 15.85 -3.50
N LYS A 249 -2.75 17.04 -3.53
CA LYS A 249 -3.41 18.26 -3.98
C LYS A 249 -3.78 18.12 -5.46
N SER A 250 -2.81 18.01 -6.36
CA SER A 250 -3.00 18.08 -7.82
C SER A 250 -3.90 17.01 -8.43
N TYR A 251 -4.11 15.87 -7.79
CA TYR A 251 -5.04 14.83 -8.26
C TYR A 251 -6.33 14.73 -7.44
N GLY A 252 -6.49 15.57 -6.41
CA GLY A 252 -7.66 15.52 -5.52
C GLY A 252 -7.74 14.25 -4.66
N PHE A 253 -6.67 13.43 -4.63
CA PHE A 253 -6.65 12.13 -3.96
C PHE A 253 -7.07 12.26 -2.50
N ARG A 254 -8.18 11.60 -2.17
CA ARG A 254 -8.65 11.32 -0.82
C ARG A 254 -9.12 9.87 -0.82
N ARG A 255 -8.70 9.08 0.16
CA ARG A 255 -9.39 7.82 0.48
C ARG A 255 -10.55 8.14 1.41
N GLU A 256 -11.58 7.31 1.38
CA GLU A 256 -12.60 7.32 2.42
C GLU A 256 -12.03 6.73 3.71
N LEU A 257 -12.80 6.74 4.79
CA LEU A 257 -12.39 6.14 6.06
C LEU A 257 -12.42 4.61 5.92
N GLU A 258 -11.27 4.01 5.62
CA GLU A 258 -11.16 2.57 5.35
C GLU A 258 -11.51 1.72 6.58
N LYS A 259 -12.23 0.61 6.36
CA LYS A 259 -12.40 -0.45 7.36
C LYS A 259 -11.05 -1.10 7.64
N GLY A 260 -10.78 -1.40 8.90
CA GLY A 260 -9.58 -2.12 9.31
C GLY A 260 -9.84 -3.57 9.65
N ALA A 261 -8.95 -4.13 10.46
CA ALA A 261 -9.00 -5.52 10.89
C ALA A 261 -10.29 -5.82 11.66
N ASP A 262 -10.96 -6.93 11.31
CA ASP A 262 -11.88 -7.57 12.25
C ASP A 262 -11.09 -8.21 13.40
N LEU A 263 -11.63 -8.25 14.61
CA LEU A 263 -10.96 -8.92 15.74
C LEU A 263 -10.68 -10.42 15.45
N ALA A 264 -11.46 -11.07 14.59
CA ALA A 264 -11.21 -12.43 14.12
C ALA A 264 -9.93 -12.56 13.27
N ALA A 265 -9.45 -11.49 12.64
CA ALA A 265 -8.16 -11.47 11.93
C ALA A 265 -6.98 -11.79 12.87
N TYR A 266 -7.07 -11.39 14.15
CA TYR A 266 -6.09 -11.73 15.19
C TYR A 266 -6.20 -13.19 15.70
N LEU A 267 -7.20 -13.93 15.24
CA LEU A 267 -7.32 -15.38 15.39
C LEU A 267 -6.95 -16.11 14.08
N ALA A 268 -6.76 -15.39 12.97
CA ALA A 268 -6.54 -15.97 11.65
C ALA A 268 -5.06 -16.18 11.32
N ALA A 269 -4.64 -17.43 11.13
CA ALA A 269 -3.30 -17.77 10.65
C ALA A 269 -3.24 -17.71 9.12
N TRP A 270 -2.09 -17.32 8.57
CA TRP A 270 -1.89 -17.27 7.12
C TRP A 270 -2.00 -18.67 6.49
N PRO A 271 -2.66 -18.87 5.34
CA PRO A 271 -2.91 -20.21 4.77
C PRO A 271 -1.65 -21.05 4.48
N ARG A 272 -0.47 -20.43 4.40
CA ARG A 272 0.82 -21.14 4.22
C ARG A 272 1.50 -21.55 5.52
N ASN A 273 0.92 -21.25 6.69
CA ASN A 273 1.44 -21.72 7.96
C ASN A 273 1.11 -23.20 8.16
N ILE A 274 2.13 -24.04 8.36
CA ILE A 274 1.97 -25.50 8.34
C ILE A 274 1.26 -26.09 9.57
N VAL A 275 1.11 -25.32 10.65
CA VAL A 275 0.53 -25.78 11.93
C VAL A 275 -0.92 -25.32 12.05
N TRP A 276 -1.18 -24.07 11.69
CA TRP A 276 -2.44 -23.38 11.95
C TRP A 276 -3.20 -22.95 10.69
N GLY A 277 -2.57 -23.00 9.50
CA GLY A 277 -3.12 -22.46 8.25
C GLY A 277 -4.48 -23.05 7.90
N ASP A 278 -4.58 -24.39 7.85
CA ASP A 278 -5.81 -25.09 7.47
C ASP A 278 -6.98 -24.85 8.45
N PHE A 279 -6.69 -24.66 9.74
CA PHE A 279 -7.71 -24.51 10.78
C PHE A 279 -8.13 -23.06 11.02
N LEU A 280 -7.19 -22.11 10.97
CA LEU A 280 -7.44 -20.71 11.35
C LEU A 280 -7.57 -19.75 10.17
N SER A 281 -7.12 -20.10 8.96
CA SER A 281 -7.28 -19.20 7.80
C SER A 281 -8.72 -18.85 7.43
N PRO A 282 -9.78 -19.67 7.66
CA PRO A 282 -11.16 -19.28 7.37
C PRO A 282 -11.67 -18.08 8.19
N LEU A 283 -10.97 -17.68 9.25
CA LEU A 283 -11.29 -16.50 10.07
C LEU A 283 -10.72 -15.19 9.50
N GLY A 284 -9.84 -15.28 8.49
CA GLY A 284 -9.14 -14.14 7.89
C GLY A 284 -9.61 -13.83 6.48
N ALA A 285 -9.25 -12.65 6.01
CA ALA A 285 -9.44 -12.20 4.62
C ALA A 285 -8.18 -11.45 4.14
N SER A 286 -8.15 -11.09 2.86
CA SER A 286 -7.10 -10.32 2.16
C SER A 286 -6.24 -9.38 3.04
N GLU A 287 -4.95 -9.70 3.23
CA GLU A 287 -3.96 -8.99 4.08
C GLU A 287 -4.20 -9.04 5.62
N SER A 288 -5.30 -9.64 6.09
CA SER A 288 -5.73 -9.70 7.49
C SER A 288 -5.48 -11.07 8.17
N PHE A 289 -4.30 -11.68 8.00
CA PHE A 289 -3.90 -12.88 8.75
C PHE A 289 -2.95 -12.52 9.90
N LEU A 290 -3.54 -12.09 11.03
CA LEU A 290 -2.85 -11.38 12.11
C LEU A 290 -2.59 -12.24 13.36
N PHE A 291 -2.83 -13.56 13.31
CA PHE A 291 -2.64 -14.45 14.45
C PHE A 291 -1.22 -14.37 15.04
N PRO A 292 -1.06 -13.97 16.32
CA PRO A 292 0.27 -13.73 16.89
C PRO A 292 0.98 -15.01 17.41
N GLY A 293 0.34 -16.18 17.31
CA GLY A 293 0.81 -17.44 17.90
C GLY A 293 0.23 -17.68 19.30
N LEU A 294 -0.13 -18.94 19.60
CA LEU A 294 -0.67 -19.34 20.89
C LEU A 294 0.38 -19.20 22.00
N LEU A 295 1.62 -19.65 21.74
CA LEU A 295 2.68 -19.54 22.74
C LEU A 295 3.07 -18.09 23.00
N THR A 296 3.01 -17.22 21.99
CA THR A 296 3.16 -15.76 22.15
C THR A 296 2.15 -15.20 23.15
N ILE A 297 0.86 -15.52 22.99
CA ILE A 297 -0.22 -15.04 23.88
C ILE A 297 0.00 -15.56 25.31
N LEU A 298 0.31 -16.85 25.48
CA LEU A 298 0.55 -17.45 26.79
C LEU A 298 1.75 -16.83 27.51
N LEU A 299 2.86 -16.59 26.81
CA LEU A 299 4.03 -15.92 27.36
C LEU A 299 3.74 -14.43 27.64
N ALA A 300 3.04 -13.72 26.76
CA ALA A 300 2.66 -12.33 27.00
C ALA A 300 1.75 -12.19 28.23
N ALA A 301 0.79 -13.10 28.42
CA ALA A 301 -0.03 -13.18 29.63
C ALA A 301 0.82 -13.44 30.89
N ALA A 302 1.83 -14.33 30.80
CA ALA A 302 2.74 -14.62 31.92
C ALA A 302 3.57 -13.40 32.38
N ALA A 303 3.72 -12.36 31.55
CA ALA A 303 4.33 -11.08 31.95
C ALA A 303 3.52 -10.35 33.02
N PHE A 304 2.19 -10.50 33.03
CA PHE A 304 1.32 -9.91 34.04
C PHE A 304 1.21 -10.79 35.31
N LEU A 305 1.71 -12.03 35.24
CA LEU A 305 1.73 -13.01 36.34
C LEU A 305 3.08 -13.06 37.10
N GLN A 306 3.94 -12.04 36.95
CA GLN A 306 5.30 -12.04 37.50
C GLN A 306 5.38 -12.10 39.05
N GLY A 307 6.31 -12.93 39.51
CA GLY A 307 6.94 -12.91 40.82
C GLY A 307 8.20 -13.77 40.69
N PRO A 308 9.40 -13.22 40.98
CA PRO A 308 9.77 -12.77 42.32
C PRO A 308 10.26 -11.29 42.38
N GLY A 309 9.34 -10.33 42.27
CA GLY A 309 9.73 -8.91 42.20
C GLY A 309 8.61 -7.87 42.36
N ARG A 310 7.63 -8.12 43.23
CA ARG A 310 6.51 -7.22 43.63
C ARG A 310 5.25 -7.01 42.76
N PRO A 311 5.13 -7.13 41.41
CA PRO A 311 3.94 -6.63 40.69
C PRO A 311 2.62 -7.28 41.14
N VAL A 312 2.62 -8.59 41.38
CA VAL A 312 1.46 -9.33 41.90
C VAL A 312 1.05 -8.91 43.32
N LYS A 313 1.86 -8.17 44.09
CA LYS A 313 1.43 -7.58 45.37
C LYS A 313 0.72 -6.24 45.22
N LEU A 314 0.96 -5.49 44.14
CA LEU A 314 0.41 -4.14 43.94
C LEU A 314 -1.12 -4.16 43.73
N ILE A 315 -1.64 -5.14 42.99
CA ILE A 315 -3.09 -5.28 42.77
C ILE A 315 -3.73 -6.08 43.93
N PRO A 316 -4.72 -5.54 44.68
CA PRO A 316 -5.43 -6.27 45.72
C PRO A 316 -6.05 -7.57 45.17
N ARG A 317 -6.12 -8.62 46.01
CA ARG A 317 -6.66 -9.93 45.59
C ARG A 317 -8.05 -9.81 44.94
N ALA A 318 -8.94 -9.00 45.50
CA ALA A 318 -10.27 -8.73 44.95
C ALA A 318 -10.25 -8.24 43.49
N TRP A 319 -9.38 -7.28 43.15
CA TRP A 319 -9.25 -6.78 41.78
C TRP A 319 -8.71 -7.83 40.81
N LYS A 320 -7.78 -8.70 41.26
CA LYS A 320 -7.30 -9.80 40.41
C LYS A 320 -8.40 -10.81 40.12
N TYR A 321 -9.17 -11.20 41.13
CA TYR A 321 -10.30 -12.11 40.95
C TYR A 321 -11.38 -11.48 40.09
N PHE A 322 -11.68 -10.19 40.27
CA PHE A 322 -12.59 -9.44 39.40
C PHE A 322 -12.15 -9.53 37.93
N PHE A 323 -10.91 -9.11 37.60
CA PHE A 323 -10.45 -9.17 36.21
C PHE A 323 -10.34 -10.60 35.66
N ALA A 324 -9.89 -11.57 36.47
CA ALA A 324 -9.85 -12.98 36.05
C ALA A 324 -11.25 -13.53 35.75
N VAL A 325 -12.23 -13.27 36.62
CA VAL A 325 -13.63 -13.69 36.43
C VAL A 325 -14.25 -12.94 35.24
N SER A 326 -14.08 -11.63 35.12
CA SER A 326 -14.60 -10.85 33.99
C SER A 326 -14.03 -11.29 32.65
N VAL A 327 -12.73 -11.61 32.58
CA VAL A 327 -12.09 -12.11 31.35
C VAL A 327 -12.52 -13.55 31.06
N SER A 328 -12.54 -14.44 32.05
CA SER A 328 -13.01 -15.83 31.86
C SER A 328 -14.48 -15.90 31.47
N ALA A 329 -15.34 -15.11 32.10
CA ALA A 329 -16.75 -15.00 31.75
C ALA A 329 -16.94 -14.37 30.37
N GLY A 330 -16.22 -13.29 30.06
CA GLY A 330 -16.26 -12.65 28.74
C GLY A 330 -15.84 -13.58 27.60
N LEU A 331 -14.74 -14.32 27.78
CA LEU A 331 -14.29 -15.36 26.85
C LEU A 331 -15.31 -16.50 26.73
N ALA A 332 -15.85 -17.00 27.85
CA ALA A 332 -16.86 -18.06 27.84
C ALA A 332 -18.15 -17.63 27.14
N ILE A 333 -18.67 -16.44 27.44
CA ILE A 333 -19.86 -15.88 26.79
C ILE A 333 -19.59 -15.63 25.31
N THR A 334 -18.41 -15.16 24.93
CA THR A 334 -18.02 -15.00 23.50
C THR A 334 -17.98 -16.36 22.80
N ALA A 335 -17.34 -17.37 23.38
CA ALA A 335 -17.27 -18.72 22.82
C ALA A 335 -18.66 -19.36 22.68
N ILE A 336 -19.52 -19.25 23.70
CA ILE A 336 -20.92 -19.67 23.65
C ILE A 336 -21.67 -18.92 22.55
N SER A 337 -21.46 -17.61 22.42
CA SER A 337 -22.11 -16.77 21.41
C SER A 337 -21.63 -17.04 19.97
N VAL A 338 -20.47 -17.67 19.80
CA VAL A 338 -19.96 -18.13 18.49
C VAL A 338 -20.47 -19.54 18.17
N LEU A 339 -20.40 -20.46 19.14
CA LEU A 339 -20.83 -21.86 18.97
C LEU A 339 -22.35 -22.03 18.88
N PHE A 340 -23.11 -21.15 19.55
CA PHE A 340 -24.57 -21.23 19.70
C PHE A 340 -25.26 -19.94 19.24
N SER A 341 -24.69 -19.24 18.24
CA SER A 341 -25.30 -18.03 17.69
C SER A 341 -26.70 -18.31 17.14
N GLY A 342 -27.68 -17.47 17.47
CA GLY A 342 -29.06 -17.62 16.97
C GLY A 342 -30.08 -18.11 18.00
N ILE A 343 -29.67 -18.38 19.25
CA ILE A 343 -30.59 -18.80 20.31
C ILE A 343 -31.34 -17.59 20.91
N ASP A 344 -32.66 -17.60 20.78
CA ASP A 344 -33.60 -16.80 21.57
C ASP A 344 -34.34 -17.69 22.59
N LEU A 345 -33.88 -17.65 23.84
CA LEU A 345 -34.53 -18.33 24.97
C LEU A 345 -35.52 -17.38 25.65
N SER A 346 -36.82 -17.72 25.60
CA SER A 346 -37.86 -17.01 26.34
C SER A 346 -38.33 -17.84 27.54
N LEU A 347 -37.96 -17.40 28.74
CA LEU A 347 -38.36 -17.98 30.03
C LEU A 347 -39.37 -17.03 30.71
N GLY A 348 -40.65 -17.16 30.33
CA GLY A 348 -41.70 -16.25 30.77
C GLY A 348 -41.46 -14.83 30.27
N GLN A 349 -41.32 -13.86 31.18
CA GLN A 349 -40.96 -12.48 30.85
C GLN A 349 -39.46 -12.28 30.53
N LEU A 350 -38.60 -13.26 30.86
CA LEU A 350 -37.16 -13.16 30.65
C LEU A 350 -36.79 -13.62 29.22
N ARG A 351 -36.37 -12.69 28.37
CA ARG A 351 -35.75 -13.01 27.06
C ARG A 351 -34.24 -12.98 27.16
N ILE A 352 -33.60 -14.12 26.92
CA ILE A 352 -32.15 -14.27 26.77
C ILE A 352 -31.88 -14.49 25.28
N SER A 353 -31.18 -13.54 24.65
CA SER A 353 -30.92 -13.54 23.21
C SER A 353 -29.42 -13.51 22.94
N ILE A 354 -28.92 -14.51 22.21
CA ILE A 354 -27.48 -14.70 21.94
C ILE A 354 -27.19 -14.46 20.45
N HIS A 355 -27.49 -13.25 19.99
CA HIS A 355 -27.33 -12.84 18.58
C HIS A 355 -26.07 -12.04 18.26
N ASN A 356 -25.31 -11.53 19.25
CA ASN A 356 -24.13 -10.71 18.97
C ASN A 356 -22.92 -11.05 19.85
N SER A 357 -22.02 -11.85 19.29
CA SER A 357 -20.74 -12.24 19.89
C SER A 357 -19.72 -11.10 19.99
N SER A 358 -19.89 -9.97 19.28
CA SER A 358 -18.95 -8.86 19.36
C SER A 358 -19.01 -8.14 20.71
N LYS A 359 -20.21 -7.93 21.27
CA LYS A 359 -20.39 -7.27 22.58
C LYS A 359 -19.57 -7.93 23.71
N PRO A 360 -19.68 -9.25 23.98
CA PRO A 360 -18.85 -9.90 25.01
C PRO A 360 -17.35 -9.93 24.66
N ALA A 361 -16.98 -10.02 23.38
CA ALA A 361 -15.58 -9.95 22.95
C ALA A 361 -14.96 -8.59 23.28
N PHE A 362 -15.65 -7.50 22.95
CA PHE A 362 -15.19 -6.14 23.25
C PHE A 362 -15.23 -5.80 24.75
N ILE A 363 -16.23 -6.30 25.51
CA ILE A 363 -16.20 -6.21 26.99
C ILE A 363 -14.95 -6.87 27.58
N THR A 364 -14.52 -8.01 27.01
CA THR A 364 -13.27 -8.69 27.40
C THR A 364 -12.04 -7.82 27.10
N LEU A 365 -11.95 -7.24 25.90
CA LEU A 365 -10.85 -6.34 25.52
C LEU A 365 -10.79 -5.08 26.41
N PHE A 366 -11.94 -4.43 26.66
CA PHE A 366 -11.99 -3.27 27.56
C PHE A 366 -11.63 -3.63 29.01
N SER A 367 -11.99 -4.83 29.47
CA SER A 367 -11.58 -5.32 30.80
C SER A 367 -10.06 -5.52 30.90
N LEU A 368 -9.42 -6.05 29.85
CA LEU A 368 -7.96 -6.20 29.80
C LEU A 368 -7.23 -4.85 29.66
N LEU A 369 -7.76 -3.91 28.89
CA LEU A 369 -7.26 -2.53 28.81
C LEU A 369 -7.37 -1.83 30.17
N ALA A 370 -8.52 -1.94 30.85
CA ALA A 370 -8.73 -1.40 32.19
C ALA A 370 -7.79 -2.02 33.23
N PHE A 371 -7.52 -3.33 33.14
CA PHE A 371 -6.49 -3.98 33.97
C PHE A 371 -5.11 -3.37 33.75
N CYS A 372 -4.69 -3.16 32.49
CA CYS A 372 -3.42 -2.53 32.16
C CYS A 372 -3.33 -1.09 32.70
N LEU A 373 -4.42 -0.31 32.60
CA LEU A 373 -4.49 1.05 33.12
C LEU A 373 -4.42 1.09 34.66
N VAL A 374 -5.16 0.23 35.36
CA VAL A 374 -5.12 0.12 36.82
C VAL A 374 -3.73 -0.33 37.30
N LEU A 375 -3.10 -1.29 36.60
CA LEU A 375 -1.74 -1.72 36.87
C LEU A 375 -0.74 -0.58 36.66
N PHE A 376 -0.86 0.20 35.58
CA PHE A 376 -0.01 1.34 35.30
C PHE A 376 -0.12 2.42 36.40
N ILE A 377 -1.34 2.84 36.74
CA ILE A 377 -1.60 3.86 37.77
C ILE A 377 -1.06 3.42 39.14
N ARG A 378 -1.19 2.13 39.50
CA ARG A 378 -0.61 1.60 40.74
C ARG A 378 0.91 1.52 40.68
N ALA A 379 1.49 1.02 39.60
CA ALA A 379 2.92 0.94 39.43
C ALA A 379 3.59 2.32 39.53
N LEU A 380 2.98 3.37 38.97
CA LEU A 380 3.43 4.75 39.12
C LEU A 380 3.45 5.30 40.57
N LYS A 381 2.70 4.68 41.49
CA LYS A 381 2.62 5.06 42.91
C LYS A 381 3.48 4.17 43.80
N GLU A 382 3.49 2.87 43.53
CA GLU A 382 4.01 1.83 44.44
C GLU A 382 5.35 1.22 43.98
N ASP A 383 5.69 1.32 42.68
CA ASP A 383 6.89 0.72 42.05
C ASP A 383 7.40 1.55 40.83
N PRO A 384 7.63 2.88 40.96
CA PRO A 384 7.84 3.76 39.81
C PRO A 384 9.15 3.51 39.05
N ASP A 385 10.21 3.06 39.73
CA ASP A 385 11.50 2.68 39.11
C ASP A 385 11.61 1.17 38.82
N GLY A 386 10.52 0.41 39.02
CA GLY A 386 10.48 -1.02 38.75
C GLY A 386 10.22 -1.36 37.28
N LYS A 387 10.09 -2.67 36.99
CA LYS A 387 9.72 -3.16 35.65
C LYS A 387 8.21 -3.04 35.38
N THR A 388 7.41 -2.93 36.43
CA THR A 388 5.94 -2.97 36.36
C THR A 388 5.33 -1.84 35.51
N PRO A 389 5.76 -0.56 35.62
CA PRO A 389 5.23 0.51 34.77
C PRO A 389 5.49 0.27 33.28
N ILE A 390 6.62 -0.35 32.92
CA ILE A 390 6.98 -0.66 31.52
C ILE A 390 6.16 -1.84 30.99
N ILE A 391 5.91 -2.87 31.79
CA ILE A 391 5.00 -3.98 31.42
C ILE A 391 3.58 -3.43 31.18
N ALA A 392 3.10 -2.55 32.06
CA ALA A 392 1.79 -1.93 31.91
C ALA A 392 1.70 -0.98 30.71
N LEU A 393 2.77 -0.19 30.45
CA LEU A 393 2.92 0.63 29.24
C LEU A 393 2.83 -0.21 27.96
N LEU A 394 3.53 -1.35 27.89
CA LEU A 394 3.46 -2.26 26.75
C LEU A 394 2.07 -2.86 26.57
N GLY A 395 1.35 -3.15 27.66
CA GLY A 395 -0.06 -3.54 27.62
C GLY A 395 -0.98 -2.43 27.09
N LEU A 396 -0.76 -1.18 27.50
CA LEU A 396 -1.52 -0.03 26.98
C LEU A 396 -1.24 0.22 25.50
N VAL A 397 0.02 0.13 25.05
CA VAL A 397 0.41 0.24 23.64
C VAL A 397 -0.14 -0.91 22.80
N LEU A 398 -0.18 -2.14 23.34
CA LEU A 398 -0.81 -3.30 22.72
C LEU A 398 -2.29 -3.04 22.38
N PHE A 399 -3.08 -2.64 23.37
CA PHE A 399 -4.51 -2.37 23.15
C PHE A 399 -4.73 -1.12 22.28
N TRP A 400 -3.91 -0.09 22.42
CA TRP A 400 -3.98 1.10 21.56
C TRP A 400 -3.73 0.77 20.08
N ALA A 401 -2.68 0.00 19.78
CA ALA A 401 -2.40 -0.48 18.43
C ALA A 401 -3.50 -1.40 17.89
N LEU A 402 -4.09 -2.25 18.75
CA LEU A 402 -5.23 -3.09 18.40
C LEU A 402 -6.47 -2.25 18.02
N PHE A 403 -6.86 -1.26 18.84
CA PHE A 403 -7.98 -0.38 18.52
C PHE A 403 -7.73 0.50 17.28
N LEU A 404 -6.48 0.93 17.04
CA LEU A 404 -6.10 1.64 15.81
C LEU A 404 -6.17 0.74 14.56
N SER A 405 -5.90 -0.57 14.70
CA SER A 405 -5.95 -1.52 13.59
C SER A 405 -7.35 -1.75 13.02
N PHE A 406 -8.39 -1.47 13.80
CA PHE A 406 -9.79 -1.68 13.41
C PHE A 406 -10.31 -0.65 12.38
N GLY A 407 -9.55 0.41 12.09
CA GLY A 407 -9.90 1.39 11.04
C GLY A 407 -11.18 2.15 11.37
N GLU A 408 -12.11 2.23 10.41
CA GLU A 408 -13.44 2.84 10.59
C GLU A 408 -14.12 2.41 11.90
N GLU A 409 -14.49 1.14 12.06
CA GLU A 409 -15.29 0.68 13.19
C GLU A 409 -14.79 -0.67 13.74
N PRO A 410 -14.65 -0.85 15.07
CA PRO A 410 -14.37 -2.14 15.68
C PRO A 410 -15.41 -3.20 15.31
N ALA A 411 -14.96 -4.33 14.78
CA ALA A 411 -15.81 -5.48 14.43
C ALA A 411 -15.29 -6.80 15.01
N PHE A 412 -16.19 -7.75 15.24
CA PHE A 412 -15.85 -9.16 15.44
C PHE A 412 -16.82 -10.03 14.63
N LEU A 413 -16.28 -10.91 13.78
CA LEU A 413 -17.04 -11.73 12.84
C LEU A 413 -18.00 -10.90 11.97
N ASN A 414 -17.50 -9.78 11.43
CA ASN A 414 -18.22 -8.79 10.63
C ASN A 414 -19.39 -8.10 11.36
N ARG A 415 -19.41 -8.11 12.70
CA ARG A 415 -20.41 -7.42 13.53
C ARG A 415 -19.76 -6.42 14.46
N SER A 416 -20.14 -5.15 14.35
CA SER A 416 -19.75 -4.12 15.32
C SER A 416 -20.51 -4.29 16.66
N PRO A 417 -19.90 -3.96 17.81
CA PRO A 417 -20.59 -3.88 19.10
C PRO A 417 -21.38 -2.56 19.26
N PHE A 418 -21.12 -1.55 18.43
CA PHE A 418 -21.65 -0.18 18.49
C PHE A 418 -22.61 0.17 17.34
N ALA A 419 -22.82 -0.73 16.38
CA ALA A 419 -23.63 -0.52 15.19
C ALA A 419 -24.97 0.20 15.49
N GLY A 420 -25.16 1.38 14.92
CA GLY A 420 -26.38 2.19 15.07
C GLY A 420 -26.59 2.87 16.44
N SER A 421 -25.65 2.79 17.37
CA SER A 421 -25.78 3.35 18.74
C SER A 421 -24.82 4.48 19.09
N ILE A 422 -23.64 4.56 18.46
CA ILE A 422 -22.64 5.60 18.72
C ILE A 422 -22.01 6.03 17.37
N PRO A 423 -21.80 7.34 17.10
CA PRO A 423 -21.08 7.78 15.91
C PRO A 423 -19.65 7.23 15.84
N VAL A 424 -19.22 6.80 14.64
CA VAL A 424 -17.90 6.22 14.36
C VAL A 424 -16.75 7.04 14.95
N GLY A 425 -16.76 8.36 14.72
CA GLY A 425 -15.75 9.30 15.22
C GLY A 425 -15.66 9.44 16.74
N ALA A 426 -16.58 8.86 17.52
CA ALA A 426 -16.49 8.82 18.98
C ALA A 426 -15.88 7.51 19.52
N VAL A 427 -15.84 6.44 18.72
CA VAL A 427 -15.38 5.09 19.16
C VAL A 427 -14.11 4.60 18.46
N SER A 428 -13.74 5.17 17.31
CA SER A 428 -12.51 4.79 16.58
C SER A 428 -11.36 5.78 16.84
N PRO A 429 -10.27 5.34 17.50
CA PRO A 429 -9.04 6.13 17.55
C PRO A 429 -8.44 6.40 16.16
N PHE A 430 -8.64 5.49 15.20
CA PHE A 430 -8.13 5.66 13.83
C PHE A 430 -8.83 6.84 13.14
N ALA A 431 -10.15 6.99 13.32
CA ALA A 431 -10.90 8.14 12.81
C ALA A 431 -10.33 9.49 13.34
N TRP A 432 -9.93 9.55 14.61
CA TRP A 432 -9.29 10.76 15.17
C TRP A 432 -7.99 11.12 14.43
N PHE A 433 -7.12 10.15 14.16
CA PHE A 433 -5.90 10.41 13.39
C PHE A 433 -6.19 10.72 11.91
N TYR A 434 -7.17 10.04 11.31
CA TYR A 434 -7.64 10.30 9.96
C TYR A 434 -8.07 11.76 9.79
N ASP A 435 -8.84 12.32 10.72
CA ASP A 435 -9.29 13.71 10.63
C ASP A 435 -8.25 14.75 11.08
N LEU A 436 -7.44 14.46 12.09
CA LEU A 436 -6.56 15.45 12.73
C LEU A 436 -5.12 15.46 12.21
N VAL A 437 -4.61 14.35 11.66
CA VAL A 437 -3.17 14.20 11.34
C VAL A 437 -2.92 14.11 9.82
N PRO A 438 -2.22 15.10 9.22
CA PRO A 438 -1.87 15.07 7.81
C PRO A 438 -1.17 13.76 7.38
N GLY A 439 -1.60 13.21 6.25
CA GLY A 439 -1.11 11.94 5.72
C GLY A 439 -2.00 10.73 6.04
N PHE A 440 -2.76 10.73 7.14
CA PHE A 440 -3.61 9.57 7.47
C PHE A 440 -4.71 9.31 6.44
N LYS A 441 -5.23 10.36 5.77
CA LYS A 441 -6.20 10.24 4.65
C LYS A 441 -5.65 9.55 3.38
N GLY A 442 -4.38 9.14 3.39
CA GLY A 442 -3.75 8.31 2.35
C GLY A 442 -3.60 6.82 2.70
N ILE A 443 -3.91 6.41 3.94
CA ILE A 443 -3.81 5.01 4.41
C ILE A 443 -4.94 4.19 3.77
N ARG A 444 -4.59 3.05 3.15
CA ARG A 444 -5.56 2.08 2.58
C ARG A 444 -5.86 0.90 3.52
N VAL A 445 -4.89 0.52 4.36
CA VAL A 445 -4.90 -0.74 5.12
C VAL A 445 -4.59 -0.47 6.60
N PRO A 446 -5.59 -0.17 7.44
CA PRO A 446 -5.40 0.06 8.87
C PRO A 446 -4.85 -1.17 9.61
N ASP A 447 -5.14 -2.39 9.15
CA ASP A 447 -4.70 -3.68 9.68
C ASP A 447 -3.19 -3.75 9.93
N ARG A 448 -2.41 -3.01 9.13
CA ARG A 448 -0.94 -2.95 9.25
C ARG A 448 -0.46 -2.31 10.57
N PHE A 449 -1.34 -1.71 11.38
CA PHE A 449 -1.07 -1.41 12.80
C PHE A 449 -0.72 -2.66 13.63
N ALA A 450 -1.07 -3.86 13.16
CA ALA A 450 -0.69 -5.13 13.79
C ALA A 450 0.82 -5.31 14.00
N VAL A 451 1.69 -4.57 13.28
CA VAL A 451 3.13 -4.53 13.60
C VAL A 451 3.41 -4.07 15.04
N PHE A 452 2.61 -3.14 15.57
CA PHE A 452 2.74 -2.63 16.94
C PHE A 452 2.07 -3.53 17.97
N VAL A 453 1.03 -4.28 17.56
CA VAL A 453 0.47 -5.40 18.34
C VAL A 453 1.53 -6.48 18.52
N LEU A 454 2.17 -6.93 17.43
CA LEU A 454 3.23 -7.94 17.44
C LEU A 454 4.46 -7.46 18.23
N PHE A 455 4.90 -6.21 18.04
CA PHE A 455 5.97 -5.58 18.83
C PHE A 455 5.69 -5.67 20.34
N SER A 456 4.49 -5.28 20.76
CA SER A 456 4.11 -5.25 22.17
C SER A 456 3.99 -6.66 22.75
N LEU A 457 3.39 -7.59 22.00
CA LEU A 457 3.30 -9.01 22.38
C LEU A 457 4.68 -9.67 22.47
N ALA A 458 5.59 -9.41 21.54
CA ALA A 458 6.96 -9.93 21.57
C ALA A 458 7.77 -9.40 22.78
N ALA A 459 7.59 -8.13 23.13
CA ALA A 459 8.21 -7.55 24.34
C ALA A 459 7.65 -8.17 25.63
N LEU A 460 6.32 -8.29 25.72
CA LEU A 460 5.63 -8.93 26.85
C LEU A 460 5.99 -10.41 26.96
N ALA A 461 6.02 -11.17 25.86
CA ALA A 461 6.44 -12.57 25.84
C ALA A 461 7.88 -12.74 26.35
N GLY A 462 8.77 -11.79 26.06
CA GLY A 462 10.10 -11.72 26.67
C GLY A 462 10.06 -11.54 28.19
N PHE A 463 9.23 -10.64 28.71
CA PHE A 463 9.03 -10.52 30.16
C PHE A 463 8.44 -11.80 30.78
N GLY A 464 7.48 -12.45 30.12
CA GLY A 464 6.86 -13.69 30.59
C GLY A 464 7.80 -14.89 30.58
N ALA A 465 8.58 -15.08 29.51
CA ALA A 465 9.58 -16.13 29.42
C ALA A 465 10.62 -16.02 30.54
N ALA A 466 11.13 -14.81 30.80
CA ALA A 466 12.03 -14.59 31.94
C ALA A 466 11.35 -14.79 33.30
N ALA A 467 10.05 -14.52 33.43
CA ALA A 467 9.29 -14.84 34.64
C ALA A 467 9.26 -16.35 34.89
N VAL A 468 8.95 -17.14 33.86
CA VAL A 468 8.99 -18.62 33.92
C VAL A 468 10.40 -19.09 34.28
N PHE A 469 11.43 -18.63 33.56
CA PHE A 469 12.81 -19.02 33.81
C PHE A 469 13.33 -18.61 35.20
N SER A 470 12.83 -17.51 35.78
CA SER A 470 13.23 -17.06 37.12
C SER A 470 12.73 -17.96 38.26
N ARG A 471 11.75 -18.84 37.98
CA ARG A 471 11.23 -19.83 38.94
C ARG A 471 12.01 -21.15 38.91
N MET A 472 12.95 -21.31 37.99
CA MET A 472 13.73 -22.54 37.80
C MET A 472 15.08 -22.46 38.53
N THR A 473 15.38 -23.45 39.37
CA THR A 473 16.64 -23.54 40.11
C THR A 473 17.78 -24.18 39.30
N GLY A 474 17.46 -25.15 38.44
CA GLY A 474 18.45 -25.87 37.62
C GLY A 474 18.79 -25.17 36.30
N ARG A 475 20.06 -24.80 36.11
CA ARG A 475 20.55 -24.18 34.85
C ARG A 475 20.31 -25.08 33.63
N GLY A 476 20.53 -26.39 33.75
CA GLY A 476 20.28 -27.36 32.67
C GLY A 476 18.80 -27.40 32.27
N ALA A 477 17.89 -27.55 33.24
CA ALA A 477 16.45 -27.55 32.99
C ALA A 477 15.96 -26.24 32.34
N LYS A 478 16.49 -25.08 32.78
CA LYS A 478 16.23 -23.79 32.14
C LYS A 478 16.70 -23.77 30.68
N SER A 479 17.90 -24.26 30.39
CA SER A 479 18.44 -24.33 29.02
C SER A 479 17.61 -25.25 28.12
N VAL A 480 17.20 -26.42 28.62
CA VAL A 480 16.31 -27.34 27.89
C VAL A 480 14.96 -26.69 27.59
N LEU A 481 14.30 -26.08 28.60
CA LEU A 481 13.02 -25.39 28.38
C LEU A 481 13.15 -24.22 27.41
N ALA A 482 14.20 -23.39 27.55
CA ALA A 482 14.47 -22.30 26.63
C ALA A 482 14.65 -22.78 25.18
N SER A 483 15.44 -23.83 24.97
CA SER A 483 15.62 -24.45 23.66
C SER A 483 14.31 -25.02 23.11
N ALA A 484 13.53 -25.72 23.92
CA ALA A 484 12.23 -26.27 23.53
C ALA A 484 11.24 -25.17 23.11
N LEU A 485 11.14 -24.07 23.88
CA LEU A 485 10.29 -22.92 23.53
C LEU A 485 10.74 -22.23 22.24
N ILE A 486 12.05 -22.06 22.03
CA ILE A 486 12.59 -21.48 20.79
C ILE A 486 12.30 -22.38 19.58
N VAL A 487 12.47 -23.70 19.71
CA VAL A 487 12.13 -24.67 18.65
C VAL A 487 10.62 -24.64 18.37
N PHE A 488 9.78 -24.69 19.41
CA PHE A 488 8.32 -24.66 19.26
C PHE A 488 7.84 -23.40 18.54
N LEU A 489 8.33 -22.21 18.92
CA LEU A 489 7.99 -20.95 18.23
C LEU A 489 8.37 -20.97 16.74
N ASN A 490 9.52 -21.56 16.40
CA ASN A 490 9.93 -21.67 15.00
C ASN A 490 9.05 -22.64 14.21
N VAL A 491 8.55 -23.72 14.83
CA VAL A 491 7.59 -24.65 14.23
C VAL A 491 6.20 -23.99 14.10
N GLU A 492 5.71 -23.34 15.15
CA GLU A 492 4.43 -22.61 15.19
C GLU A 492 4.34 -21.54 14.09
N PHE A 493 5.45 -20.88 13.75
CA PHE A 493 5.51 -19.87 12.70
C PHE A 493 5.98 -20.36 11.33
N LEU A 494 6.24 -21.66 11.16
CA LEU A 494 6.87 -22.17 9.94
C LEU A 494 5.93 -22.06 8.72
N THR A 495 6.42 -21.40 7.66
CA THR A 495 5.63 -21.03 6.46
C THR A 495 6.29 -21.48 5.15
N ILE A 496 6.92 -22.65 5.16
CA ILE A 496 7.62 -23.23 4.00
C ILE A 496 6.70 -24.15 3.17
N PRO A 497 6.91 -24.27 1.84
CA PRO A 497 7.88 -23.56 1.03
C PRO A 497 7.41 -22.13 0.68
N GLN A 498 8.34 -21.17 0.76
CA GLN A 498 8.07 -19.83 0.26
C GLN A 498 7.85 -19.82 -1.25
N LYS A 499 6.97 -18.92 -1.71
CA LYS A 499 6.74 -18.71 -3.14
C LYS A 499 8.03 -18.19 -3.80
N GLN A 500 8.32 -18.71 -4.97
CA GLN A 500 9.38 -18.24 -5.85
C GLN A 500 8.83 -18.01 -7.24
N VAL A 501 9.24 -16.93 -7.88
CA VAL A 501 9.13 -16.75 -9.33
C VAL A 501 10.53 -16.42 -9.86
N LEU A 502 10.98 -17.18 -10.86
CA LEU A 502 12.28 -16.95 -11.50
C LEU A 502 12.22 -15.68 -12.36
N VAL A 503 13.11 -14.73 -12.08
CA VAL A 503 13.23 -13.44 -12.76
C VAL A 503 14.49 -13.45 -13.64
N PRO A 504 14.44 -12.93 -14.88
CA PRO A 504 15.62 -12.86 -15.75
C PRO A 504 16.77 -12.11 -15.09
N ALA A 505 17.96 -12.72 -15.06
CA ALA A 505 19.19 -12.01 -14.76
C ALA A 505 19.58 -11.09 -15.94
N PRO A 506 20.50 -10.11 -15.76
CA PRO A 506 20.90 -9.19 -16.84
C PRO A 506 21.45 -9.86 -18.11
N ARG A 507 21.96 -11.10 -18.00
CA ARG A 507 22.42 -11.95 -19.12
C ARG A 507 21.31 -12.70 -19.87
N ASP A 508 20.13 -12.77 -19.27
CA ASP A 508 18.97 -13.56 -19.71
C ASP A 508 17.81 -12.65 -20.20
N ILE A 509 18.07 -11.37 -20.46
CA ILE A 509 17.02 -10.43 -20.89
C ILE A 509 16.57 -10.71 -22.34
N PRO A 510 15.27 -10.57 -22.67
CA PRO A 510 14.79 -10.74 -24.03
C PRO A 510 15.52 -9.85 -25.05
N PRO A 511 15.83 -10.34 -26.28
CA PRO A 511 16.64 -9.61 -27.26
C PRO A 511 16.12 -8.23 -27.63
N VAL A 512 14.79 -8.04 -27.60
CA VAL A 512 14.12 -6.77 -27.86
C VAL A 512 14.63 -5.63 -26.96
N TYR A 513 14.92 -5.90 -25.69
CA TYR A 513 15.43 -4.91 -24.75
C TYR A 513 16.91 -4.60 -24.95
N ALA A 514 17.70 -5.57 -25.44
CA ALA A 514 19.08 -5.32 -25.87
C ALA A 514 19.11 -4.41 -27.12
N TRP A 515 18.19 -4.62 -28.06
CA TRP A 515 18.03 -3.74 -29.23
C TRP A 515 17.56 -2.33 -28.85
N LEU A 516 16.58 -2.21 -27.94
CA LEU A 516 16.11 -0.91 -27.41
C LEU A 516 17.22 -0.12 -26.72
N LYS A 517 18.10 -0.80 -25.97
CA LYS A 517 19.28 -0.18 -25.34
C LYS A 517 20.24 0.45 -26.36
N ALA A 518 20.38 -0.16 -27.54
CA ALA A 518 21.26 0.33 -28.60
C ALA A 518 20.71 1.55 -29.36
N GLN A 519 19.41 1.87 -29.23
CA GLN A 519 18.82 3.02 -29.91
C GLN A 519 19.28 4.35 -29.30
N PRO A 520 19.56 5.39 -30.10
CA PRO A 520 20.01 6.68 -29.58
C PRO A 520 18.90 7.47 -28.87
N GLY A 521 19.27 8.34 -27.94
CA GLY A 521 18.37 9.31 -27.31
C GLY A 521 17.41 8.78 -26.23
N ASP A 522 16.81 9.72 -25.51
CA ASP A 522 15.88 9.51 -24.39
C ASP A 522 14.42 9.46 -24.87
N GLN A 523 14.18 8.48 -25.74
CA GLN A 523 12.94 8.25 -26.47
C GLN A 523 11.87 7.57 -25.61
N ALA A 524 10.59 7.87 -25.87
CA ALA A 524 9.46 7.16 -25.29
C ALA A 524 9.07 5.92 -26.09
N ILE A 525 8.68 4.86 -25.40
CA ILE A 525 8.18 3.61 -25.98
C ILE A 525 6.86 3.19 -25.33
N MET A 526 6.08 2.40 -26.06
CA MET A 526 4.84 1.76 -25.59
C MET A 526 4.95 0.25 -25.85
N GLU A 527 4.58 -0.56 -24.86
CA GLU A 527 4.56 -2.03 -24.93
C GLU A 527 3.11 -2.52 -24.95
N VAL A 528 2.76 -3.34 -25.95
CA VAL A 528 1.39 -3.81 -26.22
C VAL A 528 1.35 -5.33 -26.52
N PRO A 529 0.23 -6.03 -26.25
CA PRO A 529 -0.97 -5.57 -25.55
C PRO A 529 -0.71 -5.35 -24.05
N PRO A 530 -1.49 -4.46 -23.39
CA PRO A 530 -1.42 -4.33 -21.94
C PRO A 530 -1.80 -5.65 -21.25
N PHE A 531 -1.14 -5.98 -20.13
CA PHE A 531 -1.46 -7.19 -19.36
C PHE A 531 -2.89 -7.13 -18.79
N PRO A 532 -3.63 -8.26 -18.73
CA PRO A 532 -4.96 -8.33 -18.12
C PRO A 532 -5.02 -7.74 -16.70
N SER A 533 -4.04 -8.08 -15.85
CA SER A 533 -3.76 -7.37 -14.60
C SER A 533 -2.66 -6.33 -14.82
N ILE A 534 -2.93 -5.08 -14.50
CA ILE A 534 -1.95 -3.99 -14.61
C ILE A 534 -0.72 -4.20 -13.71
N SER A 535 -0.85 -4.94 -12.60
CA SER A 535 0.27 -5.22 -11.69
C SER A 535 1.43 -6.00 -12.34
N ASN A 536 1.15 -6.71 -13.44
CA ASN A 536 2.19 -7.37 -14.22
C ASN A 536 3.03 -6.40 -15.08
N GLU A 537 2.60 -5.15 -15.31
CA GLU A 537 3.41 -4.13 -16.02
C GLU A 537 4.69 -3.74 -15.27
N SER A 538 4.81 -4.14 -13.99
CA SER A 538 6.08 -4.09 -13.24
C SER A 538 7.23 -4.86 -13.91
N ILE A 539 6.95 -5.83 -14.80
CA ILE A 539 8.00 -6.49 -15.59
C ILE A 539 8.59 -5.58 -16.67
N PHE A 540 7.77 -4.76 -17.34
CA PHE A 540 8.24 -3.76 -18.30
C PHE A 540 9.11 -2.73 -17.58
N MET A 541 8.67 -2.29 -16.40
CA MET A 541 9.47 -1.42 -15.51
C MET A 541 10.82 -2.06 -15.19
N TYR A 542 10.84 -3.33 -14.75
CA TYR A 542 12.09 -4.06 -14.50
C TYR A 542 13.02 -4.10 -15.72
N PHE A 543 12.50 -4.40 -16.92
CA PHE A 543 13.31 -4.39 -18.14
C PHE A 543 13.84 -3.00 -18.53
N SER A 544 13.10 -1.94 -18.17
CA SER A 544 13.53 -0.56 -18.38
C SER A 544 14.82 -0.17 -17.64
N LEU A 545 15.20 -0.90 -16.59
CA LEU A 545 16.51 -0.74 -15.94
C LEU A 545 17.69 -1.03 -16.89
N PHE A 546 17.48 -1.86 -17.93
CA PHE A 546 18.53 -2.27 -18.86
C PHE A 546 18.60 -1.42 -20.12
N HIS A 547 17.44 -1.00 -20.65
CA HIS A 547 17.37 -0.19 -21.89
C HIS A 547 17.23 1.32 -21.64
N GLY A 548 16.83 1.75 -20.44
CA GLY A 548 16.84 3.15 -20.02
C GLY A 548 15.92 4.09 -20.81
N LYS A 549 14.89 3.56 -21.50
CA LYS A 549 13.91 4.37 -22.24
C LYS A 549 12.73 4.76 -21.34
N LYS A 550 11.98 5.78 -21.74
CA LYS A 550 10.72 6.15 -21.07
C LYS A 550 9.62 5.20 -21.48
N LEU A 551 8.92 4.63 -20.52
CA LEU A 551 7.71 3.82 -20.73
C LEU A 551 6.47 4.69 -20.58
N VAL A 552 5.53 4.54 -21.51
CA VAL A 552 4.13 4.99 -21.32
C VAL A 552 3.42 4.07 -20.32
N ASN A 553 3.74 2.77 -20.35
CA ASN A 553 3.29 1.74 -19.42
C ASN A 553 3.77 1.95 -17.98
N GLY A 554 3.22 1.17 -17.05
CA GLY A 554 3.75 1.02 -15.70
C GLY A 554 2.75 0.50 -14.67
N TYR A 555 3.25 0.26 -13.46
CA TYR A 555 2.48 -0.11 -12.28
C TYR A 555 2.99 0.63 -11.05
N SER A 556 2.09 0.98 -10.12
CA SER A 556 2.40 1.75 -8.92
C SER A 556 1.22 1.66 -7.93
N GLY A 557 1.44 2.04 -6.66
CA GLY A 557 0.42 2.02 -5.61
C GLY A 557 -0.73 3.00 -5.84
N PHE A 558 -0.48 4.07 -6.60
CA PHE A 558 -1.49 4.93 -7.21
C PHE A 558 -1.28 4.95 -8.73
N LEU A 559 -2.36 5.02 -9.50
CA LEU A 559 -2.29 5.04 -10.96
C LEU A 559 -2.73 6.42 -11.50
N PRO A 560 -1.92 7.08 -12.35
CA PRO A 560 -2.35 8.32 -13.00
C PRO A 560 -3.62 8.09 -13.84
N PRO A 561 -4.61 9.00 -13.82
CA PRO A 561 -5.78 8.96 -14.70
C PRO A 561 -5.43 8.74 -16.18
N ALA A 562 -4.41 9.44 -16.69
CA ALA A 562 -3.90 9.27 -18.04
C ALA A 562 -3.44 7.83 -18.33
N THR A 563 -2.75 7.19 -17.39
CA THR A 563 -2.30 5.79 -17.54
C THR A 563 -3.49 4.83 -17.59
N ILE A 564 -4.51 5.02 -16.73
CA ILE A 564 -5.73 4.20 -16.80
C ILE A 564 -6.44 4.40 -18.14
N TYR A 565 -6.60 5.66 -18.58
CA TYR A 565 -7.20 6.01 -19.86
C TYR A 565 -6.49 5.33 -21.05
N ILE A 566 -5.19 5.57 -21.19
CA ILE A 566 -4.36 4.99 -22.26
C ILE A 566 -4.46 3.46 -22.22
N ARG A 567 -4.24 2.84 -21.07
CA ARG A 567 -4.22 1.38 -20.95
C ARG A 567 -5.57 0.75 -21.28
N ASP A 568 -6.68 1.35 -20.87
CA ASP A 568 -8.02 0.86 -21.23
C ASP A 568 -8.34 1.11 -22.72
N TYR A 569 -7.88 2.22 -23.31
CA TYR A 569 -8.01 2.46 -24.74
C TYR A 569 -7.26 1.39 -25.56
N PHE A 570 -6.02 1.06 -25.18
CA PHE A 570 -5.18 0.05 -25.84
C PHE A 570 -5.65 -1.40 -25.67
N ARG A 571 -6.70 -1.67 -24.86
CA ARG A 571 -7.41 -2.97 -24.94
C ARG A 571 -8.07 -3.20 -26.29
N THR A 572 -8.35 -2.14 -27.05
CA THR A 572 -8.95 -2.18 -28.40
C THR A 572 -7.93 -2.26 -29.53
N PHE A 573 -6.64 -2.36 -29.22
CA PHE A 573 -5.57 -2.29 -30.20
C PHE A 573 -5.64 -3.40 -31.27
N PRO A 574 -5.33 -3.10 -32.54
CA PRO A 574 -5.04 -1.77 -33.11
C PRO A 574 -6.31 -0.99 -33.50
N SER A 575 -6.30 0.33 -33.27
CA SER A 575 -7.37 1.26 -33.67
C SER A 575 -6.81 2.67 -33.94
N TRP A 576 -7.54 3.50 -34.69
CA TRP A 576 -7.08 4.86 -35.05
C TRP A 576 -6.71 5.70 -33.82
N GLY A 577 -7.50 5.67 -32.75
CA GLY A 577 -7.20 6.42 -31.53
C GLY A 577 -5.98 5.88 -30.78
N CYS A 578 -5.61 4.60 -30.92
CA CYS A 578 -4.32 4.13 -30.41
C CYS A 578 -3.18 4.85 -31.14
N TYR A 579 -3.25 4.99 -32.46
CA TYR A 579 -2.24 5.70 -33.25
C TYR A 579 -2.22 7.21 -32.95
N ASP A 580 -3.38 7.84 -32.75
CA ASP A 580 -3.47 9.24 -32.29
C ASP A 580 -2.78 9.41 -30.93
N ILE A 581 -3.02 8.53 -29.95
CA ILE A 581 -2.30 8.55 -28.67
C ILE A 581 -0.79 8.39 -28.87
N LEU A 582 -0.32 7.40 -29.64
CA LEU A 582 1.12 7.22 -29.89
C LEU A 582 1.77 8.48 -30.47
N LYS A 583 1.13 9.08 -31.49
CA LYS A 583 1.59 10.29 -32.18
C LYS A 583 1.58 11.52 -31.28
N LYS A 584 0.49 11.76 -30.54
CA LYS A 584 0.32 12.93 -29.65
C LYS A 584 1.25 12.89 -28.44
N LEU A 585 1.46 11.70 -27.86
CA LEU A 585 2.44 11.54 -26.78
C LEU A 585 3.89 11.67 -27.27
N GLY A 586 4.16 11.47 -28.57
CA GLY A 586 5.52 11.42 -29.12
C GLY A 586 6.23 10.11 -28.80
N VAL A 587 5.49 9.00 -28.75
CA VAL A 587 6.08 7.66 -28.69
C VAL A 587 6.90 7.45 -29.95
N ARG A 588 8.11 6.90 -29.81
CA ARG A 588 9.03 6.66 -30.93
C ARG A 588 9.00 5.23 -31.42
N HIS A 589 8.95 4.27 -30.50
CA HIS A 589 8.89 2.84 -30.80
C HIS A 589 7.72 2.18 -30.09
N LEU A 590 7.01 1.34 -30.81
CA LEU A 590 5.97 0.44 -30.31
C LEU A 590 6.55 -0.98 -30.29
N VAL A 591 6.54 -1.60 -29.11
CA VAL A 591 6.88 -3.02 -28.91
C VAL A 591 5.59 -3.82 -28.90
N VAL A 592 5.45 -4.75 -29.83
CA VAL A 592 4.26 -5.59 -29.98
C VAL A 592 4.62 -7.03 -29.59
N HIS A 593 4.20 -7.43 -28.39
CA HIS A 593 4.37 -8.78 -27.84
C HIS A 593 3.37 -9.74 -28.47
N ALA A 594 3.65 -10.22 -29.67
CA ALA A 594 2.77 -11.10 -30.44
C ALA A 594 2.40 -12.39 -29.68
N GLY A 595 3.34 -12.95 -28.90
CA GLY A 595 3.12 -14.13 -28.06
C GLY A 595 2.12 -13.95 -26.90
N ALA A 596 1.63 -12.72 -26.67
CA ALA A 596 0.57 -12.43 -25.71
C ALA A 596 -0.84 -12.82 -26.18
N TRP A 597 -1.05 -12.86 -27.50
CA TRP A 597 -2.32 -13.20 -28.14
C TRP A 597 -2.39 -14.69 -28.51
N ASP A 598 -3.60 -15.17 -28.84
CA ASP A 598 -3.72 -16.39 -29.64
C ASP A 598 -3.15 -16.17 -31.06
N PRO A 599 -2.66 -17.22 -31.76
CA PRO A 599 -1.99 -17.06 -33.04
C PRO A 599 -2.85 -16.37 -34.10
N HIS A 600 -4.15 -16.68 -34.16
CA HIS A 600 -5.06 -16.09 -35.15
C HIS A 600 -5.28 -14.59 -34.90
N ARG A 601 -5.46 -14.17 -33.65
CA ARG A 601 -5.49 -12.74 -33.30
C ARG A 601 -4.16 -12.06 -33.59
N ALA A 602 -3.02 -12.71 -33.35
CA ALA A 602 -1.71 -12.15 -33.68
C ALA A 602 -1.57 -11.91 -35.19
N GLU A 603 -1.99 -12.84 -36.04
CA GLU A 603 -2.04 -12.68 -37.51
C GLU A 603 -2.92 -11.49 -37.94
N ILE A 604 -4.15 -11.39 -37.40
CA ILE A 604 -5.05 -10.26 -37.67
C ILE A 604 -4.40 -8.93 -37.26
N VAL A 605 -3.79 -8.88 -36.07
CA VAL A 605 -3.09 -7.66 -35.62
C VAL A 605 -1.92 -7.33 -36.56
N LYS A 606 -1.17 -8.34 -37.02
CA LYS A 606 -0.07 -8.13 -37.96
C LYS A 606 -0.54 -7.54 -39.29
N ASP A 607 -1.56 -8.12 -39.90
CA ASP A 607 -2.13 -7.65 -41.17
C ASP A 607 -2.65 -6.19 -41.05
N MET A 608 -3.33 -5.88 -39.95
CA MET A 608 -3.78 -4.51 -39.65
C MET A 608 -2.60 -3.54 -39.48
N LEU A 609 -1.49 -3.94 -38.86
CA LEU A 609 -0.31 -3.08 -38.68
C LEU A 609 0.48 -2.90 -39.98
N ASP A 610 0.66 -3.97 -40.75
CA ASP A 610 1.35 -3.93 -42.04
C ASP A 610 0.54 -3.13 -43.08
N THR A 611 -0.80 -3.14 -43.01
CA THR A 611 -1.66 -2.24 -43.81
C THR A 611 -1.47 -0.76 -43.46
N GLN A 612 -1.29 -0.44 -42.17
CA GLN A 612 -1.08 0.94 -41.68
C GLN A 612 0.39 1.40 -41.76
N SER A 613 1.28 0.55 -42.30
CA SER A 613 2.74 0.76 -42.37
C SER A 613 3.23 1.95 -43.22
N ARG A 614 2.29 2.66 -43.87
CA ARG A 614 2.57 3.80 -44.76
C ARG A 614 2.17 5.16 -44.16
N THR A 615 1.38 5.18 -43.09
CA THR A 615 0.76 6.42 -42.57
C THR A 615 0.97 6.65 -41.07
N ASP A 616 1.07 5.58 -40.27
CA ASP A 616 1.04 5.68 -38.81
C ASP A 616 2.23 4.99 -38.14
N LEU A 617 2.66 3.85 -38.68
CA LEU A 617 3.76 3.05 -38.17
C LEU A 617 4.71 2.66 -39.30
N ARG A 618 5.95 2.29 -38.97
CA ARG A 618 6.92 1.67 -39.90
C ARG A 618 7.50 0.42 -39.25
N PRO A 619 7.41 -0.79 -39.85
CA PRO A 619 8.04 -1.98 -39.29
C PRO A 619 9.57 -1.82 -39.30
N VAL A 620 10.22 -2.24 -38.21
CA VAL A 620 11.67 -2.10 -38.01
C VAL A 620 12.37 -3.45 -37.94
N THR A 621 11.91 -4.33 -37.05
CA THR A 621 12.52 -5.66 -36.82
C THR A 621 11.58 -6.59 -36.05
N THR A 622 11.94 -7.86 -35.94
CA THR A 622 11.22 -8.89 -35.18
C THR A 622 12.22 -9.74 -34.41
N PHE A 623 11.89 -10.08 -33.17
CA PHE A 623 12.64 -11.00 -32.32
C PHE A 623 11.78 -12.20 -31.97
N ARG A 624 12.39 -13.39 -31.93
CA ARG A 624 11.80 -14.59 -31.35
C ARG A 624 12.70 -15.05 -30.21
N SER A 625 12.11 -15.41 -29.07
CA SER A 625 12.87 -15.74 -27.86
C SER A 625 12.26 -16.92 -27.10
N GLY A 626 13.10 -17.89 -26.75
CA GLY A 626 12.74 -19.02 -25.88
C GLY A 626 12.79 -18.60 -24.41
N PHE A 627 11.93 -17.67 -24.01
CA PHE A 627 11.97 -17.09 -22.67
C PHE A 627 11.02 -17.77 -21.69
N ASP A 628 11.42 -18.91 -21.14
CA ASP A 628 10.58 -19.71 -20.22
C ASP A 628 10.75 -19.35 -18.72
N LYS A 629 11.50 -18.28 -18.40
CA LYS A 629 11.54 -17.68 -17.05
C LYS A 629 10.32 -16.73 -16.90
N LEU A 630 9.82 -16.49 -15.68
CA LEU A 630 8.52 -15.85 -15.33
C LEU A 630 7.23 -16.71 -15.45
N GLY A 631 7.32 -18.01 -15.72
CA GLY A 631 6.17 -18.93 -15.61
C GLY A 631 5.03 -18.61 -16.59
N SER A 632 3.87 -18.17 -16.09
CA SER A 632 2.71 -17.85 -16.96
C SER A 632 2.90 -16.59 -17.80
N LEU A 633 3.81 -15.69 -17.41
CA LEU A 633 4.12 -14.47 -18.18
C LEU A 633 5.08 -14.72 -19.35
N SER A 634 5.83 -15.84 -19.32
CA SER A 634 6.79 -16.27 -20.36
C SER A 634 6.25 -16.14 -21.79
N ARG A 635 4.95 -16.41 -22.00
CA ARG A 635 4.30 -16.33 -23.31
C ARG A 635 4.42 -14.96 -23.99
N TYR A 636 4.37 -13.87 -23.21
CA TYR A 636 4.43 -12.50 -23.75
C TYR A 636 5.72 -12.24 -24.52
N PHE A 637 6.84 -12.79 -24.05
CA PHE A 637 8.17 -12.51 -24.58
C PHE A 637 8.66 -13.56 -25.60
N ARG A 638 7.73 -14.33 -26.18
CA ARG A 638 8.06 -15.37 -27.18
C ARG A 638 8.35 -14.81 -28.57
N GLU A 639 7.62 -13.78 -28.96
CA GLU A 639 7.78 -13.11 -30.24
C GLU A 639 7.41 -11.63 -30.09
N ASP A 640 8.35 -10.75 -30.43
CA ASP A 640 8.26 -9.30 -30.28
C ASP A 640 8.46 -8.63 -31.65
N TRP A 641 7.53 -7.78 -32.08
CA TRP A 641 7.66 -6.97 -33.28
C TRP A 641 7.91 -5.50 -32.91
N ILE A 642 8.87 -4.85 -33.56
CA ILE A 642 9.13 -3.43 -33.37
C ILE A 642 8.60 -2.63 -34.55
N TYR A 643 7.80 -1.61 -34.23
CA TYR A 643 7.39 -0.57 -35.15
C TYR A 643 7.90 0.79 -34.66
N GLU A 644 8.34 1.64 -35.59
CA GLU A 644 8.60 3.06 -35.37
C GLU A 644 7.32 3.84 -35.62
N VAL A 645 6.98 4.78 -34.74
CA VAL A 645 5.81 5.65 -34.92
C VAL A 645 6.19 6.79 -35.86
N ILE A 646 5.39 6.99 -36.91
CA ILE A 646 5.59 8.09 -37.87
C ILE A 646 5.04 9.37 -37.21
N PRO A 647 5.81 10.46 -37.06
CA PRO A 647 5.30 11.71 -36.49
C PRO A 647 4.12 12.26 -37.30
N PRO A 648 3.15 12.94 -36.66
CA PRO A 648 2.10 13.63 -37.39
C PRO A 648 2.71 14.73 -38.27
N ALA A 649 2.18 14.91 -39.48
CA ALA A 649 2.41 16.13 -40.24
C ALA A 649 1.92 17.33 -39.40
N GLY A 650 2.60 18.48 -39.49
CA GLY A 650 2.40 19.63 -38.61
C GLY A 650 1.05 20.33 -38.80
N GLU A 651 -0.03 19.74 -38.29
CA GLU A 651 -1.37 20.34 -38.28
C GLU A 651 -1.53 21.25 -37.07
N GLY A 652 -1.17 22.52 -37.25
CA GLY A 652 -1.60 23.58 -36.35
C GLY A 652 -3.10 23.80 -36.51
N ASN A 653 -3.90 23.43 -35.50
CA ASN A 653 -5.34 23.67 -35.52
C ASN A 653 -5.58 25.18 -35.61
N PRO A 654 -6.22 25.72 -36.68
CA PRO A 654 -6.30 27.15 -36.90
C PRO A 654 -7.06 27.81 -35.74
N ARG A 655 -6.44 28.80 -35.09
CA ARG A 655 -7.10 29.62 -34.07
C ARG A 655 -8.20 30.44 -34.73
N ARG A 656 -9.43 29.91 -34.72
CA ARG A 656 -10.63 30.61 -35.14
C ARG A 656 -11.09 31.51 -33.98
N GLN A 657 -11.61 32.69 -34.33
CA GLN A 657 -12.23 33.58 -33.35
C GLN A 657 -13.64 33.02 -33.05
N GLU A 658 -13.77 32.33 -31.93
CA GLU A 658 -15.01 31.69 -31.47
C GLU A 658 -15.51 32.32 -30.17
N SER A 659 -16.83 32.32 -29.95
CA SER A 659 -17.49 32.80 -28.73
C SER A 659 -18.23 31.65 -28.03
N LYS A 660 -18.40 31.72 -26.70
CA LYS A 660 -19.17 30.73 -25.93
C LYS A 660 -20.67 30.92 -26.20
N ILE A 661 -21.33 29.89 -26.72
CA ILE A 661 -22.78 29.88 -26.95
C ILE A 661 -23.48 29.91 -25.58
N PRO A 662 -24.38 30.87 -25.29
CA PRO A 662 -25.00 31.01 -23.98
C PRO A 662 -25.80 29.77 -23.57
N ALA A 663 -25.68 29.39 -22.29
CA ALA A 663 -26.32 28.21 -21.68
C ALA A 663 -27.88 28.22 -21.72
N GLY A 664 -28.48 29.37 -22.04
CA GLY A 664 -29.93 29.51 -22.29
C GLY A 664 -30.37 29.20 -23.72
N ARG A 665 -29.44 29.10 -24.69
CA ARG A 665 -29.74 28.77 -26.10
C ARG A 665 -29.79 27.26 -26.38
N TRP A 666 -29.52 26.42 -25.38
CA TRP A 666 -29.56 24.97 -25.54
C TRP A 666 -30.07 24.22 -24.31
N ALA A 667 -30.68 23.08 -24.57
CA ALA A 667 -31.08 22.06 -23.61
C ALA A 667 -30.30 20.77 -23.84
N ALA A 668 -30.32 19.88 -22.85
CA ALA A 668 -29.73 18.55 -22.97
C ALA A 668 -30.73 17.46 -22.63
N LYS A 669 -30.51 16.29 -23.24
CA LYS A 669 -31.14 15.00 -22.96
C LYS A 669 -30.02 13.96 -22.76
N ALA A 670 -30.28 12.87 -22.06
CA ALA A 670 -29.29 11.82 -21.84
C ALA A 670 -29.91 10.41 -21.86
N SER A 671 -29.06 9.38 -21.96
CA SER A 671 -29.49 7.98 -21.80
C SER A 671 -29.97 7.67 -20.37
N LEU A 672 -29.50 8.40 -19.36
CA LEU A 672 -29.75 8.16 -17.94
C LEU A 672 -29.75 9.46 -17.11
N SER A 673 -30.12 9.35 -15.84
CA SER A 673 -29.91 10.37 -14.80
C SER A 673 -30.45 11.76 -15.15
N LEU A 674 -31.65 11.81 -15.75
CA LEU A 674 -32.26 13.06 -16.26
C LEU A 674 -32.35 14.17 -15.20
N GLY A 675 -32.57 13.83 -13.93
CA GLY A 675 -32.61 14.79 -12.82
C GLY A 675 -31.28 15.48 -12.51
N LEU A 676 -30.15 14.97 -13.01
CA LEU A 676 -28.82 15.59 -12.86
C LEU A 676 -28.44 16.48 -14.06
N LEU A 677 -29.23 16.47 -15.15
CA LEU A 677 -28.94 17.29 -16.34
C LEU A 677 -28.84 18.81 -16.09
N PRO A 678 -29.57 19.43 -15.14
CA PRO A 678 -29.39 20.85 -14.84
C PRO A 678 -27.97 21.21 -14.37
N GLN A 679 -27.24 20.25 -13.81
CA GLN A 679 -25.91 20.46 -13.24
C GLN A 679 -24.81 20.61 -14.29
N ILE A 680 -25.05 20.27 -15.57
CA ILE A 680 -24.00 20.36 -16.62
C ILE A 680 -23.75 21.78 -17.13
N LYS A 681 -24.37 22.77 -16.48
CA LYS A 681 -24.34 24.19 -16.84
C LYS A 681 -24.60 25.11 -15.63
N ASP A 682 -24.33 24.62 -14.42
CA ASP A 682 -24.48 25.39 -13.17
C ASP A 682 -23.19 26.17 -12.80
N ASN A 683 -22.08 25.85 -13.46
CA ASN A 683 -20.71 26.35 -13.27
C ASN A 683 -20.01 25.85 -11.98
N ASP A 684 -20.47 24.73 -11.39
CA ASP A 684 -19.81 24.06 -10.26
C ASP A 684 -19.13 22.74 -10.69
N LEU A 685 -17.79 22.74 -10.72
CA LEU A 685 -16.99 21.54 -11.02
C LEU A 685 -17.05 20.43 -9.95
N GLY A 686 -17.81 20.63 -8.87
CA GLY A 686 -18.18 19.61 -7.89
C GLY A 686 -19.46 18.84 -8.19
N THR A 687 -20.40 19.41 -8.97
CA THR A 687 -21.66 18.77 -9.36
C THR A 687 -21.48 18.00 -10.68
N GLY A 688 -22.57 17.62 -11.35
CA GLY A 688 -22.53 17.12 -12.73
C GLY A 688 -23.41 15.92 -13.00
N TRP A 689 -23.80 15.77 -14.27
CA TRP A 689 -24.45 14.56 -14.76
C TRP A 689 -23.50 13.36 -14.68
N THR A 690 -24.06 12.18 -14.40
CA THR A 690 -23.33 10.92 -14.37
C THR A 690 -24.22 9.74 -14.72
N THR A 691 -23.67 8.70 -15.35
CA THR A 691 -24.39 7.45 -15.64
C THR A 691 -24.79 6.65 -14.39
N ILE A 692 -24.31 7.01 -13.19
CA ILE A 692 -24.43 6.35 -11.85
C ILE A 692 -24.01 4.89 -11.74
N ARG A 693 -24.08 4.13 -12.85
CA ARG A 693 -23.52 2.80 -13.09
C ARG A 693 -22.32 2.91 -14.03
N GLY A 694 -21.56 1.82 -14.14
CA GLY A 694 -20.52 1.68 -15.17
C GLY A 694 -21.01 1.99 -16.59
N ARG A 695 -20.17 2.69 -17.36
CA ARG A 695 -20.44 3.17 -18.73
C ARG A 695 -20.60 2.01 -19.72
N LYS A 696 -21.65 2.06 -20.55
CA LYS A 696 -21.96 1.10 -21.62
C LYS A 696 -21.93 1.80 -22.97
N THR A 697 -21.55 1.07 -24.01
CA THR A 697 -21.60 1.54 -25.40
C THR A 697 -22.96 2.15 -25.70
N ASP A 698 -22.95 3.32 -26.36
CA ASP A 698 -24.12 4.14 -26.70
C ASP A 698 -24.84 4.82 -25.52
N ASP A 699 -24.27 4.83 -24.30
CA ASP A 699 -24.60 5.87 -23.33
C ASP A 699 -24.29 7.25 -23.94
N TYR A 700 -25.25 8.18 -23.86
CA TYR A 700 -25.19 9.42 -24.64
C TYR A 700 -25.65 10.66 -23.88
N LEU A 701 -25.11 11.80 -24.30
CA LEU A 701 -25.63 13.15 -24.09
C LEU A 701 -26.08 13.70 -25.45
N LEU A 702 -27.26 14.33 -25.50
CA LEU A 702 -27.84 14.95 -26.68
C LEU A 702 -28.08 16.42 -26.37
N ILE A 703 -27.36 17.30 -27.04
CA ILE A 703 -27.53 18.75 -26.98
C ILE A 703 -28.55 19.14 -28.06
N GLU A 704 -29.50 20.00 -27.70
CA GLU A 704 -30.53 20.56 -28.59
C GLU A 704 -30.51 22.08 -28.46
N PHE A 705 -30.18 22.77 -29.54
CA PHE A 705 -30.22 24.23 -29.61
C PHE A 705 -31.65 24.73 -29.90
N SER A 706 -31.99 25.92 -29.40
CA SER A 706 -33.28 26.56 -29.63
C SER A 706 -33.50 26.97 -31.09
N GLN A 707 -32.42 27.22 -31.82
CA GLN A 707 -32.35 27.47 -33.26
C GLN A 707 -31.06 26.83 -33.81
N PRO A 708 -30.89 26.60 -35.12
CA PRO A 708 -29.63 26.11 -35.67
C PRO A 708 -28.47 27.08 -35.36
N GLU A 709 -27.42 26.56 -34.73
CA GLU A 709 -26.20 27.30 -34.36
C GLU A 709 -25.01 26.76 -35.17
N ARG A 710 -23.86 27.46 -35.18
CA ARG A 710 -22.61 27.02 -35.85
C ARG A 710 -21.50 26.67 -34.85
N PRO A 711 -21.64 25.56 -34.10
CA PRO A 711 -20.65 25.17 -33.10
C PRO A 711 -19.33 24.74 -33.77
N THR A 712 -18.23 25.25 -33.25
CA THR A 712 -16.85 24.86 -33.60
C THR A 712 -16.28 23.85 -32.60
N ARG A 713 -16.73 23.90 -31.34
CA ARG A 713 -16.15 23.12 -30.25
C ARG A 713 -17.17 22.83 -29.14
N VAL A 714 -17.17 21.61 -28.64
CA VAL A 714 -17.86 21.21 -27.40
C VAL A 714 -16.81 20.68 -26.43
N ALA A 715 -16.77 21.24 -25.23
CA ALA A 715 -15.80 20.89 -24.19
C ALA A 715 -16.54 20.28 -22.99
N LEU A 716 -16.35 18.97 -22.79
CA LEU A 716 -16.94 18.21 -21.69
C LEU A 716 -15.95 18.21 -20.52
N GLN A 717 -16.21 19.03 -19.50
CA GLN A 717 -15.37 19.11 -18.31
C GLN A 717 -15.75 18.00 -17.33
N LEU A 718 -14.78 17.24 -16.82
CA LEU A 718 -15.04 16.17 -15.84
C LEU A 718 -15.15 16.68 -14.39
N GLY A 719 -14.69 17.91 -14.13
CA GLY A 719 -14.55 18.43 -12.78
C GLY A 719 -13.69 17.52 -11.91
N ASN A 720 -14.04 17.38 -10.63
CA ASN A 720 -13.27 16.62 -9.65
C ASN A 720 -13.30 15.07 -9.80
N LYS A 721 -13.76 14.54 -10.95
CA LYS A 721 -13.97 13.10 -11.22
C LYS A 721 -13.03 12.57 -12.32
N PRO A 722 -11.69 12.62 -12.17
CA PRO A 722 -10.73 12.38 -13.26
C PRO A 722 -10.70 10.94 -13.83
N TYR A 723 -11.45 10.00 -13.24
CA TYR A 723 -11.57 8.62 -13.71
C TYR A 723 -12.90 8.32 -14.43
N ASP A 724 -13.84 9.26 -14.43
CA ASP A 724 -15.21 9.10 -14.96
C ASP A 724 -15.32 9.55 -16.43
N PHE A 725 -14.25 9.41 -17.21
CA PHE A 725 -14.24 9.79 -18.63
C PHE A 725 -15.08 8.86 -19.51
N ALA A 726 -15.56 9.38 -20.62
CA ALA A 726 -15.88 8.55 -21.77
C ALA A 726 -14.57 7.89 -22.27
N GLN A 727 -14.58 6.59 -22.53
CA GLN A 727 -13.39 5.91 -23.03
C GLN A 727 -13.01 6.40 -24.43
N ASP A 728 -14.02 6.54 -25.29
CA ASP A 728 -13.92 7.14 -26.62
C ASP A 728 -15.30 7.65 -27.06
N LEU A 729 -15.35 8.56 -28.03
CA LEU A 729 -16.54 9.34 -28.38
C LEU A 729 -16.91 9.20 -29.86
N LYS A 730 -18.17 8.86 -30.10
CA LYS A 730 -18.83 8.96 -31.41
C LYS A 730 -19.80 10.14 -31.37
N VAL A 731 -19.58 11.11 -32.25
CA VAL A 731 -20.40 12.31 -32.32
C VAL A 731 -21.19 12.32 -33.63
N ALA A 732 -22.48 12.61 -33.55
CA ALA A 732 -23.34 12.83 -34.70
C ALA A 732 -24.07 14.16 -34.57
N VAL A 733 -24.24 14.87 -35.69
CA VAL A 733 -24.93 16.16 -35.75
C VAL A 733 -26.14 16.08 -36.68
N SER A 734 -27.13 16.93 -36.44
CA SER A 734 -28.34 17.04 -37.26
C SER A 734 -28.91 18.45 -37.21
N GLU A 735 -29.51 18.91 -38.30
CA GLU A 735 -30.23 20.19 -38.38
C GLU A 735 -31.73 20.02 -38.05
N ASP A 736 -32.32 18.86 -38.38
CA ASP A 736 -33.76 18.59 -38.29
C ASP A 736 -34.13 17.56 -37.22
N GLY A 737 -33.17 16.78 -36.73
CA GLY A 737 -33.35 15.68 -35.78
C GLY A 737 -33.64 14.31 -36.41
N ASN A 738 -33.86 14.25 -37.74
CA ASN A 738 -34.15 13.01 -38.47
C ASN A 738 -32.94 12.52 -39.26
N ILE A 739 -32.23 13.43 -39.94
CA ILE A 739 -31.05 13.11 -40.74
C ILE A 739 -29.80 13.37 -39.91
N TRP A 740 -29.02 12.33 -39.63
CA TRP A 740 -27.85 12.37 -38.74
C TRP A 740 -26.56 12.13 -39.51
N GLU A 741 -25.63 13.06 -39.41
CA GLU A 741 -24.28 12.94 -39.97
C GLU A 741 -23.26 12.64 -38.86
N VAL A 742 -22.44 11.61 -39.02
CA VAL A 742 -21.38 11.28 -38.07
C VAL A 742 -20.17 12.18 -38.32
N ALA A 743 -19.82 13.01 -37.34
CA ALA A 743 -18.63 13.84 -37.39
C ALA A 743 -17.39 12.94 -37.35
N ARG A 744 -16.49 13.09 -38.32
CA ARG A 744 -15.28 12.26 -38.46
C ARG A 744 -14.06 12.96 -37.86
N LYS A 745 -13.22 12.22 -37.12
CA LYS A 745 -12.01 12.74 -36.44
C LYS A 745 -12.27 13.96 -35.53
N CYS A 746 -13.50 14.12 -35.04
CA CYS A 746 -13.93 15.22 -34.18
C CYS A 746 -13.36 15.18 -32.76
N TYR A 747 -12.75 14.07 -32.34
CA TYR A 747 -12.19 13.88 -31.00
C TYR A 747 -10.79 13.27 -31.12
N SER A 748 -9.84 13.75 -30.31
CA SER A 748 -8.48 13.23 -30.22
C SER A 748 -8.25 12.58 -28.86
N PRO A 749 -8.28 11.23 -28.79
CA PRO A 749 -7.88 10.49 -27.60
C PRO A 749 -6.48 10.88 -27.08
N GLY A 750 -5.56 11.22 -27.99
CA GLY A 750 -4.21 11.64 -27.64
C GLY A 750 -4.12 13.02 -26.96
N GLU A 751 -4.88 14.02 -27.41
CA GLU A 751 -4.96 15.31 -26.70
C GLU A 751 -5.64 15.16 -25.34
N PHE A 752 -6.67 14.31 -25.21
CA PHE A 752 -7.28 14.07 -23.91
C PHE A 752 -6.34 13.32 -22.94
N ALA A 753 -5.56 12.36 -23.44
CA ALA A 753 -4.50 11.72 -22.65
C ALA A 753 -3.45 12.73 -22.16
N LEU A 754 -3.11 13.75 -22.97
CA LEU A 754 -2.23 14.85 -22.56
C LEU A 754 -2.91 15.80 -21.57
N ASP A 755 -4.20 16.10 -21.73
CA ASP A 755 -4.94 16.96 -20.81
C ASP A 755 -5.15 16.30 -19.44
N LEU A 756 -5.34 14.98 -19.38
CA LEU A 756 -5.30 14.21 -18.12
C LEU A 756 -3.95 14.32 -17.37
N VAL A 757 -2.86 14.70 -18.04
CA VAL A 757 -1.55 14.98 -17.43
C VAL A 757 -1.36 16.46 -17.10
N ARG A 758 -1.85 17.37 -17.96
CA ARG A 758 -1.73 18.83 -17.80
C ARG A 758 -2.71 19.38 -16.75
N SER A 759 -3.93 18.85 -16.72
CA SER A 759 -5.12 19.39 -16.04
C SER A 759 -5.82 18.34 -15.13
N PRO A 760 -5.12 17.51 -14.33
CA PRO A 760 -5.70 16.32 -13.68
C PRO A 760 -6.83 16.56 -12.67
N ARG A 761 -7.12 17.81 -12.28
CA ARG A 761 -8.27 18.17 -11.41
C ARG A 761 -9.55 18.51 -12.16
N SER A 762 -9.44 18.80 -13.45
CA SER A 762 -10.52 19.33 -14.29
C SER A 762 -10.20 19.01 -15.75
N PRO A 763 -9.99 17.73 -16.13
CA PRO A 763 -9.65 17.38 -17.49
C PRO A 763 -10.88 17.54 -18.40
N VAL A 764 -10.64 17.82 -19.67
CA VAL A 764 -11.66 18.26 -20.63
C VAL A 764 -11.63 17.42 -21.91
N GLN A 765 -12.68 16.63 -22.13
CA GLN A 765 -12.87 15.93 -23.41
C GLN A 765 -13.39 16.94 -24.44
N THR A 766 -12.49 17.40 -25.31
CA THR A 766 -12.79 18.40 -26.33
C THR A 766 -13.15 17.76 -27.66
N ILE A 767 -14.34 18.07 -28.16
CA ILE A 767 -14.86 17.72 -29.48
C ILE A 767 -14.76 18.94 -30.38
N TYR A 768 -14.21 18.78 -31.58
CA TYR A 768 -14.16 19.80 -32.64
C TYR A 768 -15.18 19.46 -33.73
N LEU A 769 -15.89 20.47 -34.23
CA LEU A 769 -16.94 20.34 -35.23
C LEU A 769 -16.70 21.29 -36.40
N ASP A 770 -17.16 20.89 -37.58
CA ASP A 770 -17.23 21.79 -38.73
C ASP A 770 -18.31 22.87 -38.49
N PRO A 771 -18.03 24.15 -38.77
CA PRO A 771 -18.91 25.27 -38.42
C PRO A 771 -20.07 25.43 -39.42
N LYS A 772 -20.90 24.39 -39.52
CA LYS A 772 -22.15 24.38 -40.29
C LYS A 772 -23.36 24.53 -39.36
N PRO A 773 -24.52 25.01 -39.85
CA PRO A 773 -25.75 25.04 -39.07
C PRO A 773 -26.10 23.63 -38.57
N VAL A 774 -26.24 23.48 -37.26
CA VAL A 774 -26.75 22.26 -36.62
C VAL A 774 -27.67 22.64 -35.48
N ARG A 775 -28.72 21.86 -35.25
CA ARG A 775 -29.65 22.04 -34.14
C ARG A 775 -29.47 20.99 -33.06
N PHE A 776 -28.93 19.82 -33.41
CA PHE A 776 -28.72 18.70 -32.50
C PHE A 776 -27.28 18.20 -32.58
N ILE A 777 -26.68 17.92 -31.42
CA ILE A 777 -25.39 17.22 -31.29
C ILE A 777 -25.60 16.02 -30.36
N LYS A 778 -25.49 14.81 -30.89
CA LYS A 778 -25.52 13.57 -30.10
C LYS A 778 -24.09 13.09 -29.88
N ILE A 779 -23.67 13.07 -28.61
CA ILE A 779 -22.38 12.61 -28.14
C ILE A 779 -22.61 11.27 -27.44
N ALA A 780 -22.14 10.17 -28.04
CA ALA A 780 -22.25 8.83 -27.48
C ALA A 780 -20.86 8.29 -27.13
N GLN A 781 -20.70 7.68 -25.96
CA GLN A 781 -19.45 7.02 -25.61
C GLN A 781 -19.46 5.56 -26.09
N VAL A 782 -18.41 5.12 -26.78
CA VAL A 782 -18.39 3.80 -27.44
C VAL A 782 -17.74 2.69 -26.60
N GLY A 783 -17.06 3.06 -25.51
CA GLY A 783 -16.42 2.12 -24.60
C GLY A 783 -17.40 1.26 -23.80
N ASN A 784 -16.88 0.25 -23.12
CA ASN A 784 -17.68 -0.63 -22.27
C ASN A 784 -16.90 -0.99 -21.01
N ASN A 785 -17.10 -0.22 -19.94
CA ASN A 785 -16.47 -0.47 -18.65
C ASN A 785 -17.56 -0.52 -17.58
N ARG A 786 -17.86 -1.74 -17.10
CA ARG A 786 -18.92 -1.99 -16.13
C ARG A 786 -18.62 -1.49 -14.72
N SER A 787 -17.39 -1.07 -14.40
CA SER A 787 -17.00 -0.60 -13.06
C SER A 787 -16.87 0.93 -12.92
N GLN A 788 -16.56 1.66 -14.00
CA GLN A 788 -16.42 3.12 -13.97
C GLN A 788 -17.58 3.81 -14.68
N PRO A 789 -18.26 4.80 -14.06
CA PRO A 789 -19.27 5.59 -14.73
C PRO A 789 -18.67 6.49 -15.81
N TRP A 790 -19.54 7.17 -16.55
CA TRP A 790 -19.20 8.36 -17.31
C TRP A 790 -19.89 9.56 -16.65
N SER A 791 -19.12 10.59 -16.32
CA SER A 791 -19.58 11.81 -15.64
C SER A 791 -19.12 13.04 -16.42
N VAL A 792 -19.97 14.07 -16.44
CA VAL A 792 -19.67 15.39 -17.01
C VAL A 792 -20.13 16.43 -16.00
N ALA A 793 -19.17 17.20 -15.47
CA ALA A 793 -19.43 18.30 -14.56
C ALA A 793 -20.03 19.49 -15.32
N GLU A 794 -19.40 19.94 -16.40
CA GLU A 794 -19.83 21.12 -17.17
C GLU A 794 -19.69 20.88 -18.68
N ILE A 795 -20.56 21.52 -19.48
CA ILE A 795 -20.48 21.54 -20.94
C ILE A 795 -20.36 22.98 -21.44
N ASP A 796 -19.19 23.32 -21.98
CA ASP A 796 -19.02 24.55 -22.74
C ASP A 796 -19.14 24.29 -24.24
N ILE A 797 -19.95 25.10 -24.92
CA ILE A 797 -20.10 25.07 -26.37
C ILE A 797 -19.58 26.39 -26.92
N PHE A 798 -18.74 26.32 -27.95
CA PHE A 798 -18.22 27.47 -28.67
C PHE A 798 -18.63 27.39 -30.14
N GLY A 799 -18.83 28.54 -30.76
CA GLY A 799 -19.21 28.66 -32.16
C GLY A 799 -18.77 29.98 -32.78
N ILE A 800 -19.16 30.16 -34.03
CA ILE A 800 -19.08 31.43 -34.75
C ILE A 800 -20.50 31.97 -34.98
N GLU A 801 -20.64 33.30 -35.02
CA GLU A 801 -21.90 33.98 -35.35
C GLU A 801 -22.29 33.81 -36.84
#